data_AF-A0A432VUH5-F1
#
_entry.id   AF-A0A432VUH5-F1
#
_cell.length_a   1.000
_cell.length_b   1.000
_cell.length_c   1.000
_cell.angle_alpha   90.00
_cell.angle_beta   90.00
_cell.angle_gamma   90.00
#
_symmetry.space_group_name_H-M   'P 1'
#
loop_
_entity.id
_entity.type
_entity.pdbx_description
1 polymer ?
#
loop_
_entity_poly.entity_id
_entity_poly.type
_entity_poly.pdbx_seq_one_letter_code
_entity_poly.pdbx_strand_id
1 'polypeptide(L)'
;MPFLQFITEQHDLASAYAGSHAAGLVALSVAIAILASYVSLLHTKLMQGATTSQRRSLWHLNGAVAMGAGVWAMHFLGMVSFKIDTTVLYSPLITAISVIPAIFAAWITLWVLHHGQDRWRAILFGGVMMGAGIGVMHYTGMAAIRTQAEMLYLPSMFAISIVVAVVLAVIALAARKLLRPVIVRSVPRIIVSAVIMGFAISSMHYTAMHATVFLPAAADASLMPLSGADSNLIVMSALSVAIFIVILSAVVVVLMNRQQRLSIQATSRGERVRELTERLQSVADRIPGMVYQLHRDNSGFISFRYLSDAVQDLFAVNVNEAINDARTVLSKVPLHERELIFKSLQESAEKLSPWNYEFPVEVSLHKTRWLSATSVPQKESDGGVSWSGFISDVTEKRKTEQTIKELAYSDTLTGLPNRRSLHDELTARIELLAKHQAAVAVLIVNLDNFKRVNDVHGQKQGDAVLQEATRRLQSVLSERSFLARVTADEFVVVTEFTTAEQARAECEVKAAKMLEVLREPFDLPSLRHQCTASIGVVITDNSWLGAEELLRRADLAAGNVKTAGGDNFSYYHPSIEKEISARFPLENDLRAAVGTDQLVLYYQLQANEQGQFIGAEALVRWMHPTRGLVSPAEFIPLAEESGLIVPIGTQVLRQACLQLAAWQQQESTRHLSMSVNVSAKQFYQLNFVEQVLAIVSDTKVPPHLLKLELTESLVLEDMELVLTSMHRLKQQGICFSMDDFGTGYSALSYLSQLPFDEVKIDQAFIRRASMAEHQRDWTIVNAIIHIAQDLGMDVIAEGVETKEQQERLAASGCLRYQGFYFSRPAPVNELPL
;
A
#
# COMPACT_ATOMS: atom_id res chain seq x y z
N MET A 1 -72.26 58.50 -14.14
CA MET A 1 -71.01 59.08 -14.66
C MET A 1 -71.30 59.62 -16.05
N PRO A 2 -71.53 60.94 -16.22
CA PRO A 2 -71.93 61.51 -17.51
C PRO A 2 -70.84 61.47 -18.60
N PHE A 3 -69.66 60.89 -18.31
CA PHE A 3 -68.49 60.87 -19.20
C PHE A 3 -68.18 59.50 -19.83
N LEU A 4 -68.87 58.42 -19.43
CA LEU A 4 -68.76 57.10 -20.08
C LEU A 4 -69.98 56.91 -20.98
N GLN A 5 -69.89 57.38 -22.21
CA GLN A 5 -70.92 57.20 -23.23
C GLN A 5 -70.45 56.19 -24.26
N PHE A 6 -71.35 55.32 -24.72
CA PHE A 6 -71.02 54.22 -25.61
C PHE A 6 -71.72 54.37 -26.96
N ILE A 7 -71.04 53.93 -28.01
CA ILE A 7 -71.59 53.89 -29.36
C ILE A 7 -72.77 52.92 -29.39
N THR A 8 -73.90 53.40 -29.92
CA THR A 8 -75.09 52.62 -30.25
C THR A 8 -75.29 52.57 -31.76
N GLU A 9 -76.20 51.72 -32.25
CA GLU A 9 -76.53 51.61 -33.69
C GLU A 9 -77.00 52.92 -34.35
N GLN A 10 -77.33 53.95 -33.57
CA GLN A 10 -77.77 55.25 -34.06
C GLN A 10 -76.62 56.20 -34.48
N HIS A 11 -75.37 55.85 -34.18
CA HIS A 11 -74.22 56.72 -34.46
C HIS A 11 -73.58 56.37 -35.81
N ASP A 12 -73.35 57.38 -36.66
CA ASP A 12 -72.66 57.20 -37.94
C ASP A 12 -71.13 57.29 -37.78
N LEU A 13 -70.47 56.14 -37.78
CA LEU A 13 -69.02 56.02 -37.67
C LEU A 13 -68.27 56.61 -38.88
N ALA A 14 -68.92 56.75 -40.05
CA ALA A 14 -68.26 57.35 -41.21
C ALA A 14 -67.97 58.85 -41.02
N SER A 15 -68.71 59.49 -40.11
CA SER A 15 -68.52 60.90 -39.75
C SER A 15 -67.45 61.15 -38.69
N ALA A 16 -66.81 60.09 -38.16
CA ALA A 16 -65.83 60.20 -37.09
C ALA A 16 -64.56 60.95 -37.52
N TYR A 17 -64.00 61.75 -36.62
CA TYR A 17 -62.73 62.42 -36.84
C TYR A 17 -61.59 61.40 -37.03
N ALA A 18 -60.85 61.53 -38.13
CA ALA A 18 -59.61 60.79 -38.33
C ALA A 18 -58.53 61.31 -37.38
N GLY A 19 -57.91 60.41 -36.62
CA GLY A 19 -56.83 60.74 -35.69
C GLY A 19 -55.54 60.02 -36.02
N SER A 20 -54.41 60.64 -35.73
CA SER A 20 -53.09 60.00 -35.85
C SER A 20 -52.21 60.33 -34.65
N HIS A 21 -51.32 59.40 -34.29
CA HIS A 21 -50.37 59.63 -33.19
C HIS A 21 -49.04 60.18 -33.71
N ALA A 22 -48.52 61.20 -33.03
CA ALA A 22 -47.16 61.67 -33.22
C ALA A 22 -46.15 60.63 -32.65
N ALA A 23 -45.46 59.92 -33.55
CA ALA A 23 -44.58 58.80 -33.19
C ALA A 23 -43.51 59.15 -32.13
N GLY A 24 -42.92 60.36 -32.18
CA GLY A 24 -41.93 60.80 -31.20
C GLY A 24 -42.48 60.92 -29.77
N LEU A 25 -43.72 61.40 -29.62
CA LEU A 25 -44.38 61.52 -28.31
C LEU A 25 -44.84 60.15 -27.79
N VAL A 26 -45.21 59.23 -28.68
CA VAL A 26 -45.49 57.82 -28.32
C VAL A 26 -44.22 57.14 -27.79
N ALA A 27 -43.09 57.28 -28.50
CA ALA A 27 -41.83 56.72 -28.04
C ALA A 27 -41.41 57.30 -26.68
N LEU A 28 -41.59 58.62 -26.49
CA LEU A 28 -41.29 59.28 -25.23
C LEU A 28 -42.23 58.83 -24.08
N SER A 29 -43.52 58.61 -24.35
CA SER A 29 -44.47 58.13 -23.34
C SER A 29 -44.10 56.73 -22.85
N VAL A 30 -43.76 55.82 -23.77
CA VAL A 30 -43.27 54.48 -23.45
C VAL A 30 -41.96 54.57 -22.65
N ALA A 31 -41.02 55.42 -23.05
CA ALA A 31 -39.76 55.61 -22.34
C ALA A 31 -39.97 56.12 -20.90
N ILE A 32 -40.91 57.04 -20.68
CA ILE A 32 -41.26 57.55 -19.34
C ILE A 32 -41.87 56.43 -18.48
N ALA A 33 -42.78 55.62 -19.04
CA ALA A 33 -43.35 54.48 -18.31
C ALA A 33 -42.30 53.43 -17.94
N ILE A 34 -41.34 53.15 -18.83
CA ILE A 34 -40.20 52.26 -18.54
C ILE A 34 -39.31 52.85 -17.45
N LEU A 35 -38.98 54.14 -17.53
CA LEU A 35 -38.16 54.82 -16.53
C LEU A 35 -38.84 54.81 -15.15
N ALA A 36 -40.11 55.21 -15.08
CA ALA A 36 -40.87 55.20 -13.83
C ALA A 36 -40.97 53.79 -13.23
N SER A 37 -41.17 52.78 -14.08
CA SER A 37 -41.16 51.37 -13.69
C SER A 37 -39.80 50.94 -13.14
N TYR A 38 -38.70 51.33 -13.78
CA TYR A 38 -37.35 51.03 -13.35
C TYR A 38 -37.02 51.68 -12.00
N VAL A 39 -37.34 52.97 -11.85
CA VAL A 39 -37.15 53.73 -10.61
C VAL A 39 -37.94 53.11 -9.46
N SER A 40 -39.21 52.78 -9.69
CA SER A 40 -40.07 52.10 -8.72
C SER A 40 -39.50 50.75 -8.27
N LEU A 41 -39.02 49.93 -9.21
CA LEU A 41 -38.37 48.66 -8.88
C LEU A 41 -37.05 48.85 -8.10
N LEU A 42 -36.28 49.90 -8.36
CA LEU A 42 -35.08 50.19 -7.57
C LEU A 42 -35.39 50.64 -6.14
N HIS A 43 -36.53 51.32 -5.89
CA HIS A 43 -36.95 51.63 -4.52
C HIS A 43 -37.17 50.38 -3.68
N THR A 44 -37.63 49.28 -4.27
CA THR A 44 -37.80 48.01 -3.53
C THR A 44 -36.49 47.53 -2.89
N LYS A 45 -35.33 47.84 -3.50
CA LYS A 45 -34.02 47.52 -2.91
C LYS A 45 -33.69 48.40 -1.71
N LEU A 46 -33.97 49.70 -1.79
CA LEU A 46 -33.77 50.63 -0.67
C LEU A 46 -34.71 50.31 0.49
N MET A 47 -35.95 49.89 0.20
CA MET A 47 -36.89 49.41 1.22
C MET A 47 -36.36 48.17 1.95
N GLN A 48 -35.81 47.20 1.21
CA GLN A 48 -35.23 45.98 1.78
C GLN A 48 -33.97 46.27 2.60
N GLY A 49 -33.14 47.22 2.18
CA GLY A 49 -31.92 47.62 2.87
C GLY A 49 -32.12 48.65 4.00
N ALA A 50 -33.35 49.13 4.23
CA ALA A 50 -33.62 50.13 5.26
C ALA A 50 -33.63 49.51 6.67
N THR A 51 -32.78 50.07 7.55
CA THR A 51 -32.60 49.62 8.94
C THR A 51 -33.76 50.04 9.86
N THR A 52 -34.50 51.11 9.52
CA THR A 52 -35.63 51.61 10.31
C THR A 52 -36.94 51.56 9.54
N SER A 53 -38.04 51.29 10.25
CA SER A 53 -39.39 51.25 9.68
C SER A 53 -39.78 52.58 9.01
N GLN A 54 -39.41 53.72 9.62
CA GLN A 54 -39.63 55.05 9.04
C GLN A 54 -38.95 55.22 7.68
N ARG A 55 -37.66 54.88 7.55
CA ARG A 55 -36.94 54.97 6.26
C ARG A 55 -37.55 54.04 5.23
N ARG A 56 -37.98 52.84 5.64
CA ARG A 56 -38.66 51.89 4.74
C ARG A 56 -39.97 52.47 4.20
N SER A 57 -40.79 53.07 5.06
CA SER A 57 -42.04 53.73 4.68
C SER A 57 -41.80 54.91 3.75
N LEU A 58 -40.75 55.71 3.99
CA LEU A 58 -40.36 56.81 3.11
C LEU A 58 -39.96 56.32 1.71
N TRP A 59 -39.18 55.24 1.60
CA TRP A 59 -38.83 54.66 0.30
C TRP A 59 -40.03 54.08 -0.43
N HIS A 60 -40.98 53.50 0.31
CA HIS A 60 -42.22 52.98 -0.28
C HIS A 60 -43.10 54.11 -0.84
N LEU A 61 -43.30 55.18 -0.06
CA LEU A 61 -44.04 56.37 -0.50
C LEU A 61 -43.40 57.02 -1.73
N ASN A 62 -42.09 57.27 -1.70
CA ASN A 62 -41.37 57.88 -2.83
C ASN A 62 -41.46 57.02 -4.09
N GLY A 63 -41.34 55.69 -3.97
CA GLY A 63 -41.50 54.78 -5.10
C GLY A 63 -42.91 54.80 -5.68
N ALA A 64 -43.94 54.84 -4.82
CA ALA A 64 -45.35 54.86 -5.22
C ALA A 64 -45.70 56.17 -5.94
N VAL A 65 -45.26 57.31 -5.40
CA VAL A 65 -45.45 58.63 -6.02
C VAL A 65 -44.75 58.71 -7.37
N ALA A 66 -43.49 58.28 -7.46
CA ALA A 66 -42.74 58.29 -8.72
C ALA A 66 -43.40 57.40 -9.79
N MET A 67 -43.83 56.19 -9.42
CA MET A 67 -44.51 55.28 -10.35
C MET A 67 -45.87 55.82 -10.79
N GLY A 68 -46.69 56.29 -9.84
CA GLY A 68 -48.01 56.86 -10.15
C GLY A 68 -47.92 58.11 -11.02
N ALA A 69 -47.00 59.03 -10.70
CA ALA A 69 -46.72 60.21 -11.50
C ALA A 69 -46.20 59.84 -12.91
N GLY A 70 -45.36 58.81 -13.02
CA GLY A 70 -44.87 58.34 -14.32
C GLY A 70 -45.93 57.65 -15.19
N VAL A 71 -46.81 56.85 -14.59
CA VAL A 71 -47.95 56.22 -15.27
C VAL A 71 -48.93 57.27 -15.76
N TRP A 72 -49.21 58.28 -14.92
CA TRP A 72 -50.01 59.44 -15.28
C TRP A 72 -49.35 60.30 -16.38
N ALA A 73 -48.05 60.57 -16.28
CA ALA A 73 -47.30 61.31 -17.30
C ALA A 73 -47.29 60.58 -18.64
N MET A 74 -47.11 59.26 -18.65
CA MET A 74 -47.23 58.45 -19.87
C MET A 74 -48.63 58.60 -20.50
N HIS A 75 -49.69 58.49 -19.69
CA HIS A 75 -51.05 58.62 -20.18
C HIS A 75 -51.31 59.98 -20.84
N PHE A 76 -50.96 61.08 -20.18
CA PHE A 76 -51.18 62.43 -20.73
C PHE A 76 -50.29 62.69 -21.95
N LEU A 77 -49.04 62.23 -21.95
CA LEU A 77 -48.19 62.34 -23.12
C LEU A 77 -48.72 61.51 -24.30
N GLY A 78 -49.34 60.36 -24.03
CA GLY A 78 -50.03 59.55 -25.03
C GLY A 78 -51.33 60.18 -25.55
N MET A 79 -52.08 60.90 -24.72
CA MET A 79 -53.20 61.73 -25.17
C MET A 79 -52.73 62.90 -26.04
N VAL A 80 -51.71 63.65 -25.59
CA VAL A 80 -51.10 64.76 -26.35
C VAL A 80 -50.48 64.28 -27.67
N SER A 81 -50.09 63.01 -27.76
CA SER A 81 -49.60 62.46 -29.03
C SER A 81 -50.71 62.28 -30.06
N PHE A 82 -51.96 62.11 -29.64
CA PHE A 82 -53.10 61.91 -30.54
C PHE A 82 -53.58 63.25 -31.10
N LYS A 83 -53.47 63.41 -32.42
CA LYS A 83 -53.89 64.61 -33.15
C LYS A 83 -55.17 64.31 -33.91
N ILE A 84 -56.18 65.13 -33.68
CA ILE A 84 -57.46 65.17 -34.40
C ILE A 84 -57.71 66.59 -34.89
N ASP A 85 -58.54 66.74 -35.93
CA ASP A 85 -58.85 68.03 -36.56
C ASP A 85 -59.88 68.84 -35.76
N THR A 86 -59.65 68.96 -34.45
CA THR A 86 -60.41 69.78 -33.52
C THR A 86 -59.54 70.18 -32.34
N THR A 87 -59.90 71.27 -31.66
CA THR A 87 -59.16 71.72 -30.48
C THR A 87 -59.47 70.82 -29.29
N VAL A 88 -58.41 70.33 -28.65
CA VAL A 88 -58.48 69.50 -27.45
C VAL A 88 -57.91 70.31 -26.29
N LEU A 89 -58.78 70.63 -25.33
CA LEU A 89 -58.43 71.27 -24.06
C LEU A 89 -58.58 70.26 -22.92
N TYR A 90 -57.98 70.56 -21.77
CA TYR A 90 -58.04 69.69 -20.61
C TYR A 90 -58.52 70.44 -19.36
N SER A 91 -59.40 69.83 -18.57
CA SER A 91 -59.82 70.37 -17.28
C SER A 91 -58.69 70.22 -16.25
N PRO A 92 -58.15 71.31 -15.66
CA PRO A 92 -57.03 71.23 -14.72
C PRO A 92 -57.33 70.39 -13.47
N LEU A 93 -58.54 70.53 -12.90
CA LEU A 93 -58.91 69.84 -11.66
C LEU A 93 -59.05 68.33 -11.86
N ILE A 94 -59.76 67.90 -12.91
CA ILE A 94 -59.93 66.47 -13.21
C ILE A 94 -58.59 65.84 -13.59
N THR A 95 -57.77 66.57 -14.34
CA THR A 95 -56.40 66.19 -14.68
C THR A 95 -55.53 65.98 -13.44
N ALA A 96 -55.63 66.87 -12.45
CA ALA A 96 -54.89 66.73 -11.20
C ALA A 96 -55.38 65.56 -10.34
N ILE A 97 -56.69 65.34 -10.24
CA ILE A 97 -57.27 64.25 -9.43
C ILE A 97 -57.00 62.88 -10.05
N SER A 98 -56.87 62.79 -11.38
CA SER A 98 -56.64 61.51 -12.08
C SER A 98 -55.32 60.82 -11.71
N VAL A 99 -54.33 61.52 -11.15
CA VAL A 99 -53.08 60.89 -10.68
C VAL A 99 -53.28 60.00 -9.43
N ILE A 100 -54.28 60.29 -8.60
CA ILE A 100 -54.47 59.64 -7.29
C ILE A 100 -54.70 58.13 -7.42
N PRO A 101 -55.60 57.63 -8.29
CA PRO A 101 -55.74 56.19 -8.53
C PRO A 101 -54.43 55.50 -8.93
N ALA A 102 -53.60 56.15 -9.75
CA ALA A 102 -52.32 55.60 -10.18
C ALA A 102 -51.30 55.51 -9.03
N ILE A 103 -51.22 56.52 -8.16
CA ILE A 103 -50.33 56.48 -6.97
C ILE A 103 -50.78 55.41 -5.99
N PHE A 104 -52.10 55.29 -5.75
CA PHE A 104 -52.64 54.26 -4.86
C PHE A 104 -52.39 52.83 -5.40
N ALA A 105 -52.60 52.63 -6.71
CA ALA A 105 -52.30 51.37 -7.37
C ALA A 105 -50.80 51.01 -7.33
N ALA A 106 -49.94 52.01 -7.53
CA ALA A 106 -48.50 51.86 -7.39
C ALA A 106 -48.08 51.51 -5.94
N TRP A 107 -48.72 52.12 -4.94
CA TRP A 107 -48.49 51.80 -3.53
C TRP A 107 -48.78 50.33 -3.22
N ILE A 108 -49.96 49.83 -3.63
CA ILE A 108 -50.33 48.42 -3.48
C ILE A 108 -49.35 47.52 -4.23
N THR A 109 -49.00 47.88 -5.47
CA THR A 109 -48.05 47.12 -6.29
C THR A 109 -46.69 46.97 -5.61
N LEU A 110 -46.13 48.07 -5.09
CA LEU A 110 -44.87 48.03 -4.36
C LEU A 110 -44.98 47.26 -3.05
N TRP A 111 -46.13 47.31 -2.38
CA TRP A 111 -46.38 46.53 -1.17
C TRP A 111 -46.39 45.02 -1.47
N VAL A 112 -47.05 44.60 -2.56
CA VAL A 112 -47.03 43.21 -3.05
C VAL A 112 -45.62 42.78 -3.45
N LEU A 113 -44.88 43.64 -4.15
CA LEU A 113 -43.50 43.36 -4.55
C LEU A 113 -42.54 43.25 -3.35
N HIS A 114 -42.84 43.91 -2.23
CA HIS A 114 -42.03 43.82 -1.02
C HIS A 114 -42.38 42.60 -0.15
N HIS A 115 -43.67 42.30 0.08
CA HIS A 115 -44.10 41.28 1.05
C HIS A 115 -44.55 39.94 0.43
N GLY A 116 -45.01 39.93 -0.82
CA GLY A 116 -45.81 38.82 -1.37
C GLY A 116 -45.36 38.27 -2.71
N GLN A 117 -44.24 38.74 -3.28
CA GLN A 117 -43.84 38.45 -4.67
C GLN A 117 -43.65 36.96 -5.02
N ASP A 118 -43.46 36.06 -4.05
CA ASP A 118 -43.33 34.62 -4.32
C ASP A 118 -44.68 33.89 -4.37
N ARG A 119 -45.77 34.50 -3.85
CA ARG A 119 -47.10 33.90 -3.81
C ARG A 119 -47.92 34.33 -5.03
N TRP A 120 -48.34 33.37 -5.86
CA TRP A 120 -49.17 33.65 -7.04
C TRP A 120 -50.48 34.38 -6.70
N ARG A 121 -51.08 34.10 -5.53
CA ARG A 121 -52.28 34.82 -5.05
C ARG A 121 -52.01 36.32 -4.81
N ALA A 122 -50.84 36.68 -4.29
CA ALA A 122 -50.49 38.07 -4.05
C ALA A 122 -50.17 38.80 -5.37
N ILE A 123 -49.52 38.13 -6.33
CA ILE A 123 -49.30 38.66 -7.68
C ILE A 123 -50.64 38.91 -8.39
N LEU A 124 -51.58 37.95 -8.32
CA LEU A 124 -52.90 38.09 -8.92
C LEU A 124 -53.65 39.27 -8.30
N PHE A 125 -53.69 39.35 -6.96
CA PHE A 125 -54.30 40.49 -6.26
C PHE A 125 -53.66 41.82 -6.65
N GLY A 126 -52.33 41.90 -6.63
CA GLY A 126 -51.58 43.10 -7.01
C GLY A 126 -51.83 43.51 -8.46
N GLY A 127 -51.85 42.55 -9.39
CA GLY A 127 -52.09 42.79 -10.81
C GLY A 127 -53.52 43.25 -11.09
N VAL A 128 -54.53 42.68 -10.42
CA VAL A 128 -55.92 43.14 -10.52
C VAL A 128 -56.07 44.57 -9.98
N MET A 129 -55.52 44.85 -8.79
CA MET A 129 -55.55 46.21 -8.21
C MET A 129 -54.80 47.22 -9.09
N MET A 130 -53.67 46.82 -9.66
CA MET A 130 -52.90 47.66 -10.56
C MET A 130 -53.65 47.93 -11.87
N GLY A 131 -54.15 46.89 -12.54
CA GLY A 131 -54.93 47.03 -13.77
C GLY A 131 -56.17 47.90 -13.57
N ALA A 132 -56.92 47.68 -12.48
CA ALA A 132 -58.06 48.51 -12.11
C ALA A 132 -57.66 49.97 -11.86
N GLY A 133 -56.60 50.21 -11.10
CA GLY A 133 -56.15 51.57 -10.80
C GLY A 133 -55.62 52.34 -12.02
N ILE A 134 -54.88 51.69 -12.91
CA ILE A 134 -54.43 52.32 -14.17
C ILE A 134 -55.64 52.56 -15.08
N GLY A 135 -56.60 51.63 -15.16
CA GLY A 135 -57.85 51.81 -15.92
C GLY A 135 -58.69 52.98 -15.40
N VAL A 136 -58.88 53.08 -14.07
CA VAL A 136 -59.58 54.21 -13.44
C VAL A 136 -58.84 55.52 -13.69
N MET A 137 -57.51 55.55 -13.55
CA MET A 137 -56.73 56.74 -13.90
C MET A 137 -56.93 57.14 -15.36
N HIS A 138 -56.84 56.17 -16.29
CA HIS A 138 -56.94 56.43 -17.72
C HIS A 138 -58.30 57.03 -18.09
N TYR A 139 -59.40 56.41 -17.69
CA TYR A 139 -60.73 56.92 -18.03
C TYR A 139 -61.11 58.19 -17.27
N THR A 140 -60.57 58.40 -16.06
CA THR A 140 -60.68 59.70 -15.38
C THR A 140 -59.87 60.77 -16.11
N GLY A 141 -58.70 60.43 -16.66
CA GLY A 141 -57.90 61.32 -17.50
C GLY A 141 -58.57 61.67 -18.83
N MET A 142 -59.18 60.69 -19.50
CA MET A 142 -59.99 60.93 -20.71
C MET A 142 -61.19 61.85 -20.42
N ALA A 143 -61.84 61.69 -19.25
CA ALA A 143 -62.91 62.57 -18.81
C ALA A 143 -62.47 64.04 -18.58
N ALA A 144 -61.16 64.31 -18.52
CA ALA A 144 -60.64 65.67 -18.46
C ALA A 144 -60.67 66.39 -19.82
N ILE A 145 -60.76 65.65 -20.94
CA ILE A 145 -60.79 66.23 -22.29
C ILE A 145 -62.06 67.08 -22.47
N ARG A 146 -61.85 68.29 -22.98
CA ARG A 146 -62.89 69.22 -23.41
C ARG A 146 -62.62 69.54 -24.88
N THR A 147 -63.51 69.10 -25.76
CA THR A 147 -63.40 69.30 -27.20
C THR A 147 -64.78 69.52 -27.80
N GLN A 148 -64.84 70.01 -29.03
CA GLN A 148 -66.08 70.23 -29.79
C GLN A 148 -66.65 68.94 -30.41
N ALA A 149 -65.97 67.81 -30.21
CA ALA A 149 -66.43 66.48 -30.59
C ALA A 149 -67.10 65.77 -29.40
N GLU A 150 -68.15 64.99 -29.68
CA GLU A 150 -68.69 64.03 -28.71
C GLU A 150 -67.74 62.83 -28.62
N MET A 151 -67.29 62.51 -27.40
CA MET A 151 -66.38 61.40 -27.13
C MET A 151 -67.16 60.17 -26.69
N LEU A 152 -67.18 59.14 -27.54
CA LEU A 152 -67.88 57.89 -27.29
C LEU A 152 -66.91 56.70 -27.29
N TYR A 153 -67.28 55.62 -26.61
CA TYR A 153 -66.50 54.39 -26.55
C TYR A 153 -67.16 53.23 -27.27
N LEU A 154 -66.37 52.43 -27.99
CA LEU A 154 -66.78 51.13 -28.51
C LEU A 154 -66.87 50.11 -27.35
N PRO A 155 -68.05 49.51 -27.05
CA PRO A 155 -68.21 48.62 -25.89
C PRO A 155 -67.22 47.45 -25.85
N SER A 156 -66.97 46.84 -27.01
CA SER A 156 -66.05 45.70 -27.15
C SER A 156 -64.60 46.10 -26.87
N MET A 157 -64.12 47.17 -27.49
CA MET A 157 -62.74 47.66 -27.32
C MET A 157 -62.51 48.25 -25.92
N PHE A 158 -63.53 48.88 -25.32
CA PHE A 158 -63.49 49.32 -23.94
C PHE A 158 -63.29 48.13 -23.00
N ALA A 159 -64.10 47.07 -23.14
CA ALA A 159 -63.96 45.85 -22.33
C ALA A 159 -62.59 45.18 -22.54
N ILE A 160 -62.12 45.09 -23.79
CA ILE A 160 -60.79 44.55 -24.12
C ILE A 160 -59.69 45.35 -23.43
N SER A 161 -59.76 46.69 -23.40
CA SER A 161 -58.74 47.51 -22.75
C SER A 161 -58.61 47.22 -21.25
N ILE A 162 -59.73 46.98 -20.55
CA ILE A 162 -59.73 46.63 -19.13
C ILE A 162 -59.14 45.23 -18.91
N VAL A 163 -59.50 44.27 -19.77
CA VAL A 163 -58.91 42.92 -19.72
C VAL A 163 -57.40 42.98 -19.97
N VAL A 164 -56.97 43.73 -20.99
CA VAL A 164 -55.55 43.98 -21.29
C VAL A 164 -54.85 44.62 -20.10
N ALA A 165 -55.48 45.61 -19.44
CA ALA A 165 -54.94 46.25 -18.24
C ALA A 165 -54.62 45.23 -17.14
N VAL A 166 -55.58 44.38 -16.80
CA VAL A 166 -55.45 43.40 -15.71
C VAL A 166 -54.46 42.29 -16.09
N VAL A 167 -54.59 41.71 -17.28
CA VAL A 167 -53.74 40.60 -17.73
C VAL A 167 -52.29 41.04 -17.83
N LEU A 168 -52.02 42.19 -18.49
CA LEU A 168 -50.64 42.68 -18.63
C LEU A 168 -50.07 43.17 -17.31
N ALA A 169 -50.87 43.73 -16.40
CA ALA A 169 -50.41 44.07 -15.05
C ALA A 169 -50.01 42.82 -14.24
N VAL A 170 -50.80 41.74 -14.30
CA VAL A 170 -50.45 40.45 -13.67
C VAL A 170 -49.15 39.90 -14.26
N ILE A 171 -49.00 39.92 -15.59
CA ILE A 171 -47.77 39.46 -16.27
C ILE A 171 -46.58 40.34 -15.86
N ALA A 172 -46.74 41.66 -15.80
CA ALA A 172 -45.69 42.59 -15.40
C ALA A 172 -45.20 42.34 -13.97
N LEU A 173 -46.11 42.09 -13.01
CA LEU A 173 -45.72 41.73 -11.65
C LEU A 173 -45.11 40.31 -11.58
N ALA A 174 -45.62 39.37 -12.37
CA ALA A 174 -45.08 38.01 -12.45
C ALA A 174 -43.70 37.95 -13.09
N ALA A 175 -43.35 38.91 -13.97
CA ALA A 175 -42.11 38.93 -14.73
C ALA A 175 -40.88 38.77 -13.84
N ARG A 176 -40.84 39.43 -12.67
CA ARG A 176 -39.71 39.32 -11.74
C ARG A 176 -39.51 37.90 -11.20
N LYS A 177 -40.61 37.18 -10.95
CA LYS A 177 -40.61 35.78 -10.50
C LYS A 177 -40.24 34.84 -11.65
N LEU A 178 -40.83 35.03 -12.83
CA LEU A 178 -40.58 34.21 -14.02
C LEU A 178 -39.16 34.39 -14.59
N LEU A 179 -38.58 35.58 -14.49
CA LEU A 179 -37.22 35.87 -14.94
C LEU A 179 -36.15 35.48 -13.91
N ARG A 180 -36.52 35.14 -12.67
CA ARG A 180 -35.58 34.72 -11.62
C ARG A 180 -34.73 33.50 -12.02
N PRO A 181 -35.28 32.41 -12.60
CA PRO A 181 -34.47 31.27 -13.06
C PRO A 181 -33.59 31.58 -14.28
N VAL A 182 -34.03 32.47 -15.18
CA VAL A 182 -33.32 32.75 -16.44
C VAL A 182 -32.22 33.82 -16.27
N ILE A 183 -32.51 34.88 -15.52
CA ILE A 183 -31.59 36.01 -15.33
C ILE A 183 -31.14 36.05 -13.87
N VAL A 184 -29.99 35.44 -13.61
CA VAL A 184 -29.38 35.34 -12.28
C VAL A 184 -29.01 36.71 -11.72
N ARG A 185 -28.42 37.58 -12.56
CA ARG A 185 -27.95 38.92 -12.14
C ARG A 185 -29.13 39.86 -11.85
N SER A 186 -29.08 40.52 -10.69
CA SER A 186 -30.21 41.34 -10.21
C SER A 186 -30.47 42.63 -11.00
N VAL A 187 -29.45 43.20 -11.65
CA VAL A 187 -29.55 44.43 -12.44
C VAL A 187 -30.28 44.20 -13.77
N PRO A 188 -29.83 43.29 -14.67
CA PRO A 188 -30.52 43.04 -15.93
C PRO A 188 -31.96 42.55 -15.73
N ARG A 189 -32.22 41.75 -14.68
CA ARG A 189 -33.58 41.31 -14.36
C ARG A 189 -34.53 42.48 -14.07
N ILE A 190 -34.05 43.51 -13.37
CA ILE A 190 -34.85 44.71 -13.07
C ILE A 190 -35.10 45.52 -14.34
N ILE A 191 -34.08 45.66 -15.20
CA ILE A 191 -34.21 46.36 -16.48
C ILE A 191 -35.28 45.68 -17.35
N VAL A 192 -35.19 44.36 -17.53
CA VAL A 192 -36.18 43.60 -18.32
C VAL A 192 -37.59 43.69 -17.70
N SER A 193 -37.71 43.57 -16.38
CA SER A 193 -39.01 43.70 -15.70
C SER A 193 -39.61 45.11 -15.88
N ALA A 194 -38.78 46.16 -15.82
CA ALA A 194 -39.22 47.53 -16.05
C ALA A 194 -39.70 47.76 -17.49
N VAL A 195 -39.03 47.15 -18.46
CA VAL A 195 -39.42 47.20 -19.88
C VAL A 195 -40.78 46.53 -20.08
N ILE A 196 -40.96 45.31 -19.56
CA ILE A 196 -42.25 44.59 -19.63
C ILE A 196 -43.37 45.42 -18.98
N MET A 197 -43.10 46.00 -17.80
CA MET A 197 -44.08 46.83 -17.10
C MET A 197 -44.40 48.12 -17.86
N GLY A 198 -43.40 48.80 -18.42
CA GLY A 198 -43.60 49.99 -19.25
C GLY A 198 -44.47 49.72 -20.48
N PHE A 199 -44.17 48.64 -21.22
CA PHE A 199 -44.99 48.22 -22.34
C PHE A 199 -46.41 47.82 -21.90
N ALA A 200 -46.57 47.11 -20.79
CA ALA A 200 -47.90 46.75 -20.27
C ALA A 200 -48.78 47.99 -19.99
N ILE A 201 -48.22 49.01 -19.33
CA ILE A 201 -48.92 50.25 -19.02
C ILE A 201 -49.27 50.99 -20.33
N SER A 202 -48.32 51.11 -21.26
CA SER A 202 -48.56 51.78 -22.55
C SER A 202 -49.54 51.03 -23.46
N SER A 203 -49.48 49.70 -23.52
CA SER A 203 -50.41 48.87 -24.30
C SER A 203 -51.85 49.11 -23.86
N MET A 204 -52.09 49.12 -22.54
CA MET A 204 -53.42 49.44 -22.01
C MET A 204 -53.91 50.80 -22.51
N HIS A 205 -53.07 51.84 -22.38
CA HIS A 205 -53.44 53.19 -22.80
C HIS A 205 -53.79 53.26 -24.29
N TYR A 206 -52.95 52.71 -25.18
CA TYR A 206 -53.21 52.79 -26.63
C TYR A 206 -54.38 51.91 -27.08
N THR A 207 -54.63 50.77 -26.42
CA THR A 207 -55.85 49.98 -26.64
C THR A 207 -57.10 50.77 -26.23
N ALA A 208 -57.05 51.50 -25.11
CA ALA A 208 -58.16 52.31 -24.65
C ALA A 208 -58.38 53.57 -25.52
N MET A 209 -57.31 54.19 -26.03
CA MET A 209 -57.41 55.26 -27.05
C MET A 209 -58.07 54.74 -28.32
N HIS A 210 -57.73 53.53 -28.77
CA HIS A 210 -58.38 52.90 -29.93
C HIS A 210 -59.86 52.56 -29.69
N ALA A 211 -60.27 52.39 -28.43
CA ALA A 211 -61.67 52.22 -28.07
C ALA A 211 -62.48 53.53 -28.16
N THR A 212 -61.81 54.68 -28.29
CA THR A 212 -62.43 56.01 -28.25
C THR A 212 -62.67 56.51 -29.67
N VAL A 213 -63.90 56.96 -29.93
CA VAL A 213 -64.32 57.55 -31.20
C VAL A 213 -64.81 58.97 -30.94
N PHE A 214 -64.35 59.91 -31.76
CA PHE A 214 -64.74 61.32 -31.68
C PHE A 214 -65.68 61.63 -32.85
N LEU A 215 -66.94 61.92 -32.55
CA LEU A 215 -67.94 62.33 -33.54
C LEU A 215 -68.15 63.85 -33.49
N PRO A 216 -68.46 64.53 -34.61
CA PRO A 216 -68.85 65.93 -34.59
C PRO A 216 -70.09 66.11 -33.70
N ALA A 217 -70.02 66.98 -32.69
CA ALA A 217 -71.19 67.27 -31.86
C ALA A 217 -72.20 68.13 -32.65
N ALA A 218 -73.51 67.87 -32.47
CA ALA A 218 -74.56 68.70 -33.05
C ALA A 218 -74.41 70.16 -32.56
N ALA A 219 -74.71 71.13 -33.45
CA ALA A 219 -74.33 72.54 -33.40
C ALA A 219 -74.86 73.41 -32.22
N ASP A 220 -75.29 72.82 -31.11
CA ASP A 220 -75.83 73.52 -29.92
C ASP A 220 -74.99 73.33 -28.64
N ALA A 221 -73.71 72.98 -28.77
CA ALA A 221 -72.77 73.06 -27.64
C ALA A 221 -72.27 74.51 -27.47
N SER A 222 -73.15 75.40 -26.99
CA SER A 222 -72.73 76.68 -26.44
C SER A 222 -71.84 76.43 -25.21
N LEU A 223 -70.52 76.52 -25.35
CA LEU A 223 -69.64 76.80 -24.22
C LEU A 223 -68.52 77.77 -24.62
N MET A 224 -68.66 78.93 -23.99
CA MET A 224 -67.76 80.06 -23.79
C MET A 224 -66.25 79.81 -23.98
N PRO A 225 -65.50 80.86 -24.35
CA PRO A 225 -64.05 80.83 -24.44
C PRO A 225 -63.47 80.71 -23.03
N LEU A 226 -63.18 79.50 -22.57
CA LEU A 226 -62.07 79.33 -21.64
C LEU A 226 -60.82 79.53 -22.48
N SER A 227 -60.01 80.53 -22.11
CA SER A 227 -58.70 80.80 -22.68
C SER A 227 -57.91 79.48 -22.82
N GLY A 228 -57.97 78.88 -24.02
CA GLY A 228 -57.44 77.55 -24.27
C GLY A 228 -55.93 77.45 -24.01
N ALA A 229 -55.23 78.59 -24.10
CA ALA A 229 -53.82 78.71 -23.78
C ALA A 229 -53.51 78.43 -22.29
N ASP A 230 -54.32 78.91 -21.34
CA ASP A 230 -54.02 78.81 -19.91
C ASP A 230 -54.23 77.37 -19.38
N SER A 231 -55.29 76.70 -19.83
CA SER A 231 -55.63 75.33 -19.40
C SER A 231 -54.59 74.30 -19.88
N ASN A 232 -54.19 74.37 -21.16
CA ASN A 232 -53.16 73.50 -21.71
C ASN A 232 -51.79 73.81 -21.09
N LEU A 233 -51.47 75.07 -20.78
CA LEU A 233 -50.23 75.44 -20.08
C LEU A 233 -50.17 74.85 -18.66
N ILE A 234 -51.29 74.85 -17.92
CA ILE A 234 -51.36 74.22 -16.59
C ILE A 234 -51.15 72.70 -16.68
N VAL A 235 -51.75 72.03 -17.66
CA VAL A 235 -51.56 70.59 -17.83
C VAL A 235 -50.14 70.24 -18.29
N MET A 236 -49.55 71.03 -19.19
CA MET A 236 -48.16 70.82 -19.64
C MET A 236 -47.13 71.13 -18.54
N SER A 237 -47.40 72.11 -17.68
CA SER A 237 -46.57 72.37 -16.50
C SER A 237 -46.70 71.24 -15.46
N ALA A 238 -47.92 70.75 -15.19
CA ALA A 238 -48.13 69.58 -14.32
C ALA A 238 -47.45 68.31 -14.87
N LEU A 239 -47.48 68.10 -16.18
CA LEU A 239 -46.75 67.02 -16.86
C LEU A 239 -45.24 67.17 -16.67
N SER A 240 -44.72 68.38 -16.83
CA SER A 240 -43.29 68.68 -16.62
C SER A 240 -42.86 68.41 -15.17
N VAL A 241 -43.70 68.77 -14.19
CA VAL A 241 -43.48 68.47 -12.77
C VAL A 241 -43.49 66.96 -12.51
N ALA A 242 -44.43 66.20 -13.09
CA ALA A 242 -44.48 64.75 -12.93
C ALA A 242 -43.23 64.07 -13.51
N ILE A 243 -42.77 64.49 -14.69
CA ILE A 243 -41.52 63.99 -15.30
C ILE A 243 -40.32 64.35 -14.41
N PHE A 244 -40.27 65.58 -13.89
CA PHE A 244 -39.22 66.01 -12.96
C PHE A 244 -39.19 65.16 -11.68
N ILE A 245 -40.35 64.82 -11.10
CA ILE A 245 -40.45 63.92 -9.94
C ILE A 245 -39.83 62.55 -10.27
N VAL A 246 -40.14 61.98 -11.44
CA VAL A 246 -39.57 60.69 -11.87
C VAL A 246 -38.05 60.77 -12.01
N ILE A 247 -37.53 61.83 -12.64
CA ILE A 247 -36.08 62.02 -12.84
C ILE A 247 -35.35 62.23 -11.50
N LEU A 248 -35.88 63.10 -10.63
CA LEU A 248 -35.32 63.37 -9.31
C LEU A 248 -35.28 62.08 -8.47
N SER A 249 -36.38 61.33 -8.50
CA SER A 249 -36.49 60.03 -7.83
C SER A 249 -35.47 59.02 -8.38
N ALA A 250 -35.23 59.01 -9.70
CA ALA A 250 -34.19 58.19 -10.32
C ALA A 250 -32.78 58.52 -9.79
N VAL A 251 -32.42 59.80 -9.75
CA VAL A 251 -31.10 60.26 -9.29
C VAL A 251 -30.87 59.87 -7.83
N VAL A 252 -31.83 60.18 -6.96
CA VAL A 252 -31.73 59.86 -5.52
C VAL A 252 -31.51 58.37 -5.29
N VAL A 253 -32.28 57.52 -5.98
CA VAL A 253 -32.20 56.07 -5.79
C VAL A 253 -30.90 55.48 -6.32
N VAL A 254 -30.40 55.99 -7.46
CA VAL A 254 -29.13 55.53 -8.02
C VAL A 254 -27.96 55.89 -7.10
N LEU A 255 -27.94 57.12 -6.58
CA LEU A 255 -26.90 57.59 -5.65
C LEU A 255 -26.92 56.79 -4.33
N MET A 256 -28.10 56.61 -3.73
CA MET A 256 -28.24 55.84 -2.49
C MET A 256 -27.81 54.38 -2.66
N ASN A 257 -28.21 53.73 -3.77
CA ASN A 257 -27.78 52.37 -4.07
C ASN A 257 -26.26 52.27 -4.30
N ARG A 258 -25.62 53.29 -4.89
CA ARG A 258 -24.16 53.34 -5.08
C ARG A 258 -23.44 53.46 -3.74
N GLN A 259 -23.91 54.33 -2.86
CA GLN A 259 -23.32 54.56 -1.54
C GLN A 259 -23.35 53.29 -0.67
N GLN A 260 -24.47 52.56 -0.65
CA GLN A 260 -24.59 51.30 0.11
C GLN A 260 -23.63 50.20 -0.38
N ARG A 261 -23.34 50.13 -1.68
CA ARG A 261 -22.41 49.13 -2.22
C ARG A 261 -20.97 49.39 -1.77
N LEU A 262 -20.57 50.66 -1.74
CA LEU A 262 -19.21 51.04 -1.36
C LEU A 262 -18.92 50.73 0.12
N SER A 263 -19.89 50.97 1.01
CA SER A 263 -19.73 50.67 2.45
C SER A 263 -19.58 49.17 2.74
N ILE A 264 -20.35 48.31 2.05
CA ILE A 264 -20.26 46.86 2.20
C ILE A 264 -18.89 46.35 1.70
N GLN A 265 -18.44 46.86 0.54
CA GLN A 265 -17.15 46.45 -0.02
C GLN A 265 -15.97 46.84 0.87
N ALA A 266 -15.98 48.04 1.46
CA ALA A 266 -14.92 48.49 2.37
C ALA A 266 -14.78 47.56 3.60
N THR A 267 -15.91 47.18 4.20
CA THR A 267 -15.94 46.31 5.39
C THR A 267 -15.39 44.91 5.06
N SER A 268 -15.87 44.30 3.97
CA SER A 268 -15.41 42.96 3.56
C SER A 268 -13.91 42.89 3.20
N ARG A 269 -13.34 43.99 2.67
CA ARG A 269 -11.90 44.06 2.39
C ARG A 269 -11.07 44.11 3.67
N GLY A 270 -11.53 44.87 4.68
CA GLY A 270 -10.86 44.94 5.98
C GLY A 270 -10.81 43.59 6.67
N GLU A 271 -11.93 42.87 6.71
CA GLU A 271 -12.00 41.51 7.28
C GLU A 271 -11.09 40.52 6.55
N ARG A 272 -11.07 40.55 5.22
CA ARG A 272 -10.26 39.61 4.42
C ARG A 272 -8.76 39.81 4.60
N VAL A 273 -8.30 41.04 4.78
CA VAL A 273 -6.89 41.33 5.09
C VAL A 273 -6.53 40.76 6.46
N ARG A 274 -7.37 41.01 7.46
CA ARG A 274 -7.16 40.48 8.82
C ARG A 274 -7.14 38.95 8.84
N GLU A 275 -8.09 38.31 8.15
CA GLU A 275 -8.16 36.85 8.04
C GLU A 275 -6.92 36.27 7.36
N LEU A 276 -6.40 36.91 6.30
CA LEU A 276 -5.18 36.46 5.63
C LEU A 276 -3.95 36.54 6.55
N THR A 277 -3.82 37.62 7.33
CA THR A 277 -2.73 37.76 8.29
C THR A 277 -2.81 36.73 9.41
N GLU A 278 -3.99 36.53 10.01
CA GLU A 278 -4.21 35.51 11.05
C GLU A 278 -3.96 34.09 10.50
N ARG A 279 -4.36 33.81 9.24
CA ARG A 279 -4.07 32.53 8.57
C ARG A 279 -2.58 32.32 8.32
N LEU A 280 -1.84 33.32 7.84
CA LEU A 280 -0.40 33.20 7.60
C LEU A 280 0.36 32.91 8.89
N GLN A 281 0.00 33.60 9.98
CA GLN A 281 0.59 33.38 11.30
C GLN A 281 0.24 31.99 11.83
N SER A 282 -1.03 31.57 11.75
CA SER A 282 -1.43 30.20 12.13
C SER A 282 -0.78 29.11 11.27
N VAL A 283 -0.42 29.38 10.01
CA VAL A 283 0.32 28.42 9.18
C VAL A 283 1.76 28.34 9.68
N ALA A 284 2.42 29.48 9.91
CA ALA A 284 3.79 29.52 10.43
C ALA A 284 3.92 28.77 11.77
N ASP A 285 2.96 28.93 12.69
CA ASP A 285 2.97 28.30 14.02
C ASP A 285 2.71 26.78 13.99
N ARG A 286 2.14 26.25 12.89
CA ARG A 286 1.82 24.82 12.73
C ARG A 286 2.85 24.04 11.93
N ILE A 287 3.81 24.72 11.29
CA ILE A 287 4.89 24.02 10.57
C ILE A 287 5.82 23.41 11.63
N PRO A 288 6.17 22.11 11.52
CA PRO A 288 7.09 21.44 12.45
C PRO A 288 8.54 21.90 12.23
N GLY A 289 8.85 23.10 12.71
CA GLY A 289 10.16 23.74 12.66
C GLY A 289 10.06 25.26 12.75
N MET A 290 11.21 25.95 12.75
CA MET A 290 11.28 27.39 12.97
C MET A 290 11.39 28.14 11.65
N VAL A 291 10.45 29.05 11.40
CA VAL A 291 10.54 30.03 10.30
C VAL A 291 11.28 31.25 10.81
N TYR A 292 12.26 31.72 10.06
CA TYR A 292 13.07 32.88 10.44
C TYR A 292 13.38 33.77 9.24
N GLN A 293 13.60 35.05 9.53
CA GLN A 293 14.21 35.99 8.61
C GLN A 293 15.46 36.57 9.27
N LEU A 294 16.62 36.11 8.81
CA LEU A 294 17.93 36.59 9.25
C LEU A 294 18.33 37.80 8.40
N HIS A 295 18.96 38.80 8.97
CA HIS A 295 19.48 39.95 8.25
C HIS A 295 20.92 40.21 8.67
N ARG A 296 21.81 40.32 7.69
CA ARG A 296 23.18 40.77 7.83
C ARG A 296 23.31 42.15 7.22
N ASP A 297 23.76 43.10 8.03
CA ASP A 297 24.04 44.46 7.56
C ASP A 297 25.39 44.55 6.81
N ASN A 298 25.76 45.76 6.36
CA ASN A 298 27.04 45.99 5.68
C ASN A 298 28.27 45.85 6.61
N SER A 299 28.07 45.91 7.93
CA SER A 299 29.15 45.72 8.93
C SER A 299 29.42 44.25 9.24
N GLY A 300 28.55 43.34 8.76
CA GLY A 300 28.62 41.91 9.04
C GLY A 300 27.87 41.51 10.31
N PHE A 301 27.14 42.44 10.94
CA PHE A 301 26.30 42.15 12.10
C PHE A 301 25.05 41.39 11.67
N ILE A 302 24.71 40.32 12.41
CA ILE A 302 23.59 39.44 12.11
C ILE A 302 22.48 39.63 13.14
N SER A 303 21.25 39.80 12.67
CA SER A 303 20.04 39.98 13.49
C SER A 303 18.84 39.22 12.91
N PHE A 304 17.82 38.93 13.72
CA PHE A 304 16.57 38.36 13.24
C PHE A 304 15.51 39.45 13.06
N ARG A 305 14.99 39.63 11.84
CA ARG A 305 13.83 40.51 11.57
C ARG A 305 12.50 39.83 11.92
N TYR A 306 12.47 38.50 11.80
CA TYR A 306 11.33 37.67 12.17
C TYR A 306 11.83 36.33 12.69
N LEU A 307 11.13 35.79 13.67
CA LEU A 307 11.40 34.50 14.28
C LEU A 307 10.07 33.92 14.80
N SER A 308 9.72 32.70 14.39
CA SER A 308 8.55 31.99 14.92
C SER A 308 8.80 31.45 16.33
N ASP A 309 7.72 31.19 17.09
CA ASP A 309 7.77 30.68 18.46
C ASP A 309 8.51 29.33 18.62
N ALA A 310 8.61 28.56 17.53
CA ALA A 310 9.34 27.29 17.49
C ALA A 310 10.85 27.38 17.84
N VAL A 311 11.43 28.59 17.93
CA VAL A 311 12.80 28.76 18.50
C VAL A 311 12.90 28.20 19.91
N GLN A 312 11.83 28.31 20.71
CA GLN A 312 11.81 27.84 22.08
C GLN A 312 11.85 26.32 22.11
N ASP A 313 11.15 25.66 21.19
CA ASP A 313 11.16 24.20 21.11
C ASP A 313 12.48 23.67 20.58
N LEU A 314 13.08 24.30 19.56
CA LEU A 314 14.30 23.80 18.92
C LEU A 314 15.57 24.13 19.71
N PHE A 315 15.73 25.38 20.15
CA PHE A 315 16.94 25.91 20.77
C PHE A 315 16.81 26.10 22.30
N ALA A 316 15.61 25.98 22.88
CA ALA A 316 15.34 26.29 24.29
C ALA A 316 15.73 27.74 24.67
N VAL A 317 15.42 28.69 23.78
CA VAL A 317 15.66 30.14 23.95
C VAL A 317 14.34 30.88 23.82
N ASN A 318 14.16 31.98 24.57
CA ASN A 318 12.97 32.82 24.45
C ASN A 318 12.98 33.64 23.15
N VAL A 319 11.85 33.72 22.45
CA VAL A 319 11.68 34.46 21.18
C VAL A 319 12.11 35.92 21.30
N ASN A 320 11.70 36.60 22.38
CA ASN A 320 12.01 38.02 22.56
C ASN A 320 13.50 38.26 22.81
N GLU A 321 14.18 37.33 23.48
CA GLU A 321 15.63 37.41 23.67
C GLU A 321 16.37 37.12 22.35
N ALA A 322 15.89 36.13 21.58
CA ALA A 322 16.49 35.73 20.30
C ALA A 322 16.34 36.79 19.20
N ILE A 323 15.20 37.51 19.14
CA ILE A 323 15.00 38.60 18.18
C ILE A 323 15.95 39.77 18.47
N ASN A 324 16.16 40.09 19.75
CA ASN A 324 17.01 41.22 20.16
C ASN A 324 18.51 40.87 20.12
N ASP A 325 18.88 39.61 20.34
CA ASP A 325 20.27 39.16 20.30
C ASP A 325 20.40 37.76 19.67
N ALA A 326 20.77 37.72 18.39
CA ALA A 326 20.97 36.48 17.64
C ALA A 326 22.08 35.57 18.22
N ARG A 327 22.95 36.09 19.10
CA ARG A 327 23.99 35.30 19.78
C ARG A 327 23.40 34.29 20.76
N THR A 328 22.20 34.53 21.27
CA THR A 328 21.51 33.58 22.16
C THR A 328 21.22 32.25 21.46
N VAL A 329 20.79 32.29 20.20
CA VAL A 329 20.59 31.09 19.36
C VAL A 329 21.92 30.41 19.05
N LEU A 330 22.93 31.19 18.63
CA LEU A 330 24.27 30.68 18.33
C LEU A 330 24.99 30.07 19.54
N SER A 331 24.66 30.51 20.76
CA SER A 331 25.25 29.97 22.00
C SER A 331 24.95 28.49 22.22
N LYS A 332 23.89 27.96 21.59
CA LYS A 332 23.49 26.55 21.66
C LYS A 332 24.20 25.66 20.65
N VAL A 333 24.92 26.24 19.69
CA VAL A 333 25.73 25.50 18.73
C VAL A 333 27.14 25.27 19.32
N PRO A 334 27.74 24.08 19.18
CA PRO A 334 29.12 23.83 19.62
C PRO A 334 30.13 24.83 19.02
N LEU A 335 31.17 25.18 19.79
CA LEU A 335 32.12 26.23 19.40
C LEU A 335 32.77 26.02 18.02
N HIS A 336 33.17 24.78 17.70
CA HIS A 336 33.80 24.43 16.42
C HIS A 336 32.85 24.55 15.22
N GLU A 337 31.54 24.39 15.43
CA GLU A 337 30.52 24.48 14.37
C GLU A 337 30.14 25.93 14.05
N ARG A 338 30.24 26.85 15.02
CA ARG A 338 29.88 28.27 14.81
C ARG A 338 30.67 28.90 13.68
N GLU A 339 31.99 28.67 13.64
CA GLU A 339 32.87 29.24 12.60
C GLU A 339 32.51 28.74 11.20
N LEU A 340 32.13 27.46 11.08
CA LEU A 340 31.71 26.86 9.80
C LEU A 340 30.38 27.42 9.31
N ILE A 341 29.43 27.64 10.24
CA ILE A 341 28.15 28.31 9.94
C ILE A 341 28.39 29.73 9.41
N PHE A 342 29.22 30.53 10.09
CA PHE A 342 29.54 31.88 9.64
C PHE A 342 30.20 31.90 8.26
N LYS A 343 31.16 31.01 8.02
CA LYS A 343 31.84 30.90 6.72
C LYS A 343 30.86 30.54 5.61
N SER A 344 29.97 29.55 5.83
CA SER A 344 28.99 29.15 4.82
C SER A 344 27.92 30.22 4.55
N LEU A 345 27.50 30.98 5.57
CA LEU A 345 26.62 32.14 5.40
C LEU A 345 27.31 33.26 4.61
N GLN A 346 28.61 33.50 4.85
CA GLN A 346 29.39 34.48 4.10
C GLN A 346 29.48 34.07 2.61
N GLU A 347 29.78 32.81 2.32
CA GLU A 347 29.81 32.30 0.94
C GLU A 347 28.43 32.44 0.26
N SER A 348 27.33 32.17 0.99
CA SER A 348 25.97 32.38 0.51
C SER A 348 25.67 33.86 0.23
N ALA A 349 26.12 34.78 1.09
CA ALA A 349 25.94 36.23 0.91
C ALA A 349 26.65 36.75 -0.34
N GLU A 350 27.90 36.30 -0.56
CA GLU A 350 28.73 36.73 -1.69
C GLU A 350 28.21 36.20 -3.02
N LYS A 351 27.77 34.94 -3.05
CA LYS A 351 27.27 34.26 -4.26
C LYS A 351 25.77 34.43 -4.50
N LEU A 352 25.03 34.98 -3.52
CA LEU A 352 23.56 34.99 -3.50
C LEU A 352 22.95 33.59 -3.76
N SER A 353 23.60 32.55 -3.24
CA SER A 353 23.15 31.16 -3.40
C SER A 353 22.33 30.69 -2.18
N PRO A 354 21.34 29.80 -2.35
CA PRO A 354 20.62 29.21 -1.22
C PRO A 354 21.58 28.65 -0.16
N TRP A 355 21.28 28.91 1.11
CA TRP A 355 22.05 28.42 2.24
C TRP A 355 21.37 27.19 2.82
N ASN A 356 22.06 26.05 2.76
CA ASN A 356 21.64 24.78 3.33
C ASN A 356 22.75 24.27 4.25
N TYR A 357 22.45 24.10 5.54
CA TYR A 357 23.44 23.65 6.51
C TYR A 357 22.81 22.80 7.61
N GLU A 358 23.42 21.67 7.91
CA GLU A 358 23.03 20.82 9.04
C GLU A 358 24.04 20.96 10.18
N PHE A 359 23.56 21.18 11.40
CA PHE A 359 24.43 21.40 12.55
C PHE A 359 23.82 20.85 13.85
N PRO A 360 24.64 20.42 14.81
CA PRO A 360 24.19 20.01 16.12
C PRO A 360 23.89 21.22 17.02
N VAL A 361 22.90 21.07 17.90
CA VAL A 361 22.61 22.01 18.99
C VAL A 361 22.51 21.28 20.32
N GLU A 362 23.11 21.88 21.34
CA GLU A 362 23.10 21.41 22.71
C GLU A 362 21.92 22.03 23.48
N VAL A 363 20.84 21.27 23.63
CA VAL A 363 19.62 21.74 24.31
C VAL A 363 19.76 21.63 25.83
N SER A 364 20.50 20.61 26.31
CA SER A 364 20.84 20.40 27.73
C SER A 364 22.10 19.52 27.84
N LEU A 365 22.67 19.37 29.05
CA LEU A 365 23.95 18.68 29.31
C LEU A 365 24.08 17.25 28.74
N HIS A 366 22.97 16.59 28.35
CA HIS A 366 22.97 15.24 27.76
C HIS A 366 22.01 15.09 26.56
N LYS A 367 21.57 16.20 25.94
CA LYS A 367 20.61 16.14 24.82
C LYS A 367 21.05 17.03 23.66
N THR A 368 21.57 16.39 22.63
CA THR A 368 21.93 17.02 21.35
C THR A 368 20.82 16.78 20.33
N ARG A 369 20.45 17.83 19.59
CA ARG A 369 19.60 17.73 18.40
C ARG A 369 20.39 18.05 17.15
N TRP A 370 20.07 17.42 16.04
CA TRP A 370 20.55 17.81 14.72
C TRP A 370 19.50 18.66 14.04
N LEU A 371 19.87 19.89 13.68
CA LEU A 371 18.99 20.80 12.97
C LEU A 371 19.45 20.96 11.53
N SER A 372 18.50 21.08 10.60
CA SER A 372 18.74 21.41 9.20
C SER A 372 18.13 22.76 8.89
N ALA A 373 18.97 23.73 8.51
CA ALA A 373 18.57 25.06 8.12
C ALA A 373 18.64 25.22 6.60
N THR A 374 17.53 25.64 6.00
CA THR A 374 17.41 25.97 4.58
C THR A 374 16.89 27.38 4.43
N SER A 375 17.59 28.23 3.68
CA SER A 375 17.16 29.60 3.46
C SER A 375 17.60 30.17 2.11
N VAL A 376 16.86 31.16 1.64
CA VAL A 376 17.14 31.85 0.37
C VAL A 376 17.63 33.27 0.68
N PRO A 377 18.82 33.67 0.17
CA PRO A 377 19.31 35.03 0.35
C PRO A 377 18.58 36.00 -0.59
N GLN A 378 18.40 37.23 -0.11
CA GLN A 378 17.90 38.36 -0.89
C GLN A 378 18.72 39.60 -0.53
N LYS A 379 19.08 40.36 -1.56
CA LYS A 379 19.77 41.64 -1.37
C LYS A 379 18.75 42.71 -0.97
N GLU A 380 19.05 43.41 0.12
CA GLU A 380 18.20 44.45 0.68
C GLU A 380 18.59 45.83 0.15
N SER A 381 17.69 46.81 0.27
CA SER A 381 17.93 48.19 -0.18
C SER A 381 19.02 48.92 0.59
N ASP A 382 19.34 48.45 1.81
CA ASP A 382 20.43 48.96 2.65
C ASP A 382 21.82 48.41 2.23
N GLY A 383 21.88 47.54 1.23
CA GLY A 383 23.11 46.89 0.76
C GLY A 383 23.45 45.58 1.47
N GLY A 384 22.75 45.26 2.57
CA GLY A 384 22.87 44.02 3.31
C GLY A 384 22.17 42.85 2.61
N VAL A 385 22.25 41.67 3.25
CA VAL A 385 21.62 40.44 2.76
C VAL A 385 20.68 39.91 3.83
N SER A 386 19.45 39.59 3.43
CA SER A 386 18.49 38.87 4.28
C SER A 386 18.35 37.43 3.83
N TRP A 387 18.16 36.49 4.76
CA TRP A 387 17.83 35.11 4.47
C TRP A 387 16.46 34.80 5.05
N SER A 388 15.53 34.42 4.18
CA SER A 388 14.22 33.89 4.61
C SER A 388 14.27 32.38 4.54
N GLY A 389 14.03 31.71 5.67
CA GLY A 389 14.33 30.30 5.78
C GLY A 389 13.55 29.57 6.85
N PHE A 390 13.83 28.27 6.91
CA PHE A 390 13.19 27.31 7.78
C PHE A 390 14.26 26.40 8.41
N ILE A 391 14.14 26.14 9.70
CA ILE A 391 14.97 25.20 10.45
C ILE A 391 14.10 24.05 10.96
N SER A 392 14.48 22.80 10.68
CA SER A 392 13.79 21.60 11.18
C SER A 392 14.71 20.72 12.01
N ASP A 393 14.11 19.95 12.92
CA ASP A 393 14.80 18.88 13.65
C ASP A 393 14.89 17.63 12.75
N VAL A 394 16.11 17.25 12.39
CA VAL A 394 16.41 16.07 11.56
C VAL A 394 17.01 14.92 12.38
N THR A 395 16.95 15.00 13.71
CA THR A 395 17.55 13.98 14.60
C THR A 395 16.97 12.59 14.35
N GLU A 396 15.64 12.47 14.27
CA GLU A 396 14.96 11.18 14.03
C GLU A 396 15.25 10.67 12.62
N LYS A 397 15.21 11.55 11.61
CA LYS A 397 15.55 11.20 10.22
C LYS A 397 16.97 10.63 10.13
N ARG A 398 17.98 11.27 10.74
CA ARG A 398 19.36 10.79 10.73
C ARG A 398 19.51 9.46 11.48
N LYS A 399 18.81 9.27 12.60
CA LYS A 399 18.76 7.97 13.30
C LYS A 399 18.17 6.88 12.42
N THR A 400 17.02 7.15 11.79
CA THR A 400 16.36 6.20 10.89
C THR A 400 17.21 5.88 9.67
N GLU A 401 17.85 6.86 9.04
CA GLU A 401 18.77 6.63 7.92
C GLU A 401 19.97 5.77 8.32
N GLN A 402 20.52 6.00 9.52
CA GLN A 402 21.58 5.17 10.09
C GLN A 402 21.10 3.74 10.34
N THR A 403 19.91 3.57 10.94
CA THR A 403 19.30 2.25 11.16
C THR A 403 18.96 1.53 9.85
N ILE A 404 18.49 2.25 8.82
CA ILE A 404 18.25 1.67 7.49
C ILE A 404 19.55 1.18 6.88
N LYS A 405 20.64 1.94 6.99
CA LYS A 405 21.96 1.50 6.52
C LYS A 405 22.42 0.25 7.26
N GLU A 406 22.24 0.21 8.58
CA GLU A 406 22.55 -0.99 9.37
C GLU A 406 21.71 -2.18 8.90
N LEU A 407 20.38 -2.06 8.82
CA LEU A 407 19.48 -3.13 8.35
C LEU A 407 19.74 -3.58 6.91
N ALA A 408 20.19 -2.68 6.03
CA ALA A 408 20.46 -2.99 4.64
C ALA A 408 21.73 -3.83 4.45
N TYR A 409 22.69 -3.75 5.37
CA TYR A 409 24.02 -4.32 5.21
C TYR A 409 24.45 -5.28 6.35
N SER A 410 23.73 -5.37 7.46
CA SER A 410 24.03 -6.32 8.54
C SER A 410 22.84 -7.23 8.90
N ASP A 411 23.18 -8.41 9.42
CA ASP A 411 22.26 -9.33 10.06
C ASP A 411 21.97 -8.85 11.49
N THR A 412 20.70 -8.61 11.79
CA THR A 412 20.27 -8.02 13.07
C THR A 412 20.54 -8.89 14.30
N LEU A 413 20.66 -10.21 14.11
CA LEU A 413 20.84 -11.14 15.22
C LEU A 413 22.31 -11.27 15.64
N THR A 414 23.21 -11.35 14.65
CA THR A 414 24.65 -11.60 14.87
C THR A 414 25.52 -10.37 14.70
N GLY A 415 25.00 -9.31 14.08
CA GLY A 415 25.76 -8.12 13.71
C GLY A 415 26.72 -8.33 12.55
N LEU A 416 26.79 -9.54 11.97
CA LEU A 416 27.61 -9.84 10.80
C LEU A 416 27.06 -9.16 9.54
N PRO A 417 27.89 -8.91 8.52
CA PRO A 417 27.41 -8.59 7.18
C PRO A 417 26.37 -9.59 6.68
N ASN A 418 25.31 -9.09 6.05
CA ASN A 418 24.25 -9.93 5.48
C ASN A 418 24.58 -10.40 4.05
N ARG A 419 23.67 -11.16 3.44
CA ARG A 419 23.81 -11.66 2.05
C ARG A 419 24.15 -10.57 1.02
N ARG A 420 23.59 -9.37 1.16
CA ARG A 420 23.84 -8.27 0.22
C ARG A 420 25.28 -7.76 0.36
N SER A 421 25.72 -7.51 1.58
CA SER A 421 27.10 -7.10 1.86
C SER A 421 28.11 -8.13 1.39
N LEU A 422 27.83 -9.42 1.59
CA LEU A 422 28.66 -10.51 1.09
C LEU A 422 28.79 -10.47 -0.44
N HIS A 423 27.67 -10.32 -1.15
CA HIS A 423 27.70 -10.26 -2.60
C HIS A 423 28.50 -9.06 -3.11
N ASP A 424 28.26 -7.87 -2.56
CA ASP A 424 28.96 -6.64 -2.94
C ASP A 424 30.47 -6.74 -2.66
N GLU A 425 30.85 -7.23 -1.48
CA GLU A 425 32.25 -7.43 -1.07
C GLU A 425 32.95 -8.50 -1.92
N LEU A 426 32.32 -9.65 -2.14
CA LEU A 426 32.87 -10.74 -2.94
C LEU A 426 33.06 -10.30 -4.40
N THR A 427 32.09 -9.57 -4.97
CA THR A 427 32.20 -9.01 -6.32
C THR A 427 33.38 -8.05 -6.43
N ALA A 428 33.51 -7.11 -5.48
CA ALA A 428 34.62 -6.16 -5.45
C ALA A 428 35.99 -6.86 -5.34
N ARG A 429 36.10 -7.90 -4.50
CA ARG A 429 37.34 -8.69 -4.35
C ARG A 429 37.69 -9.47 -5.61
N ILE A 430 36.72 -10.10 -6.26
CA ILE A 430 36.94 -10.80 -7.54
C ILE A 430 37.46 -9.82 -8.61
N GLU A 431 36.82 -8.65 -8.75
CA GLU A 431 37.23 -7.64 -9.74
C GLU A 431 38.63 -7.07 -9.48
N LEU A 432 38.98 -6.87 -8.20
CA LEU A 432 40.30 -6.36 -7.79
C LEU A 432 41.39 -7.41 -8.05
N LEU A 433 41.17 -8.64 -7.62
CA LEU A 433 42.16 -9.72 -7.69
C LEU A 433 42.30 -10.30 -9.10
N ALA A 434 41.32 -10.05 -9.98
CA ALA A 434 41.43 -10.30 -11.40
C ALA A 434 42.59 -9.65 -12.11
N LYS A 435 43.01 -8.49 -11.62
CA LYS A 435 44.11 -7.74 -12.20
C LYS A 435 45.48 -8.22 -11.70
N HIS A 436 45.51 -9.01 -10.62
CA HIS A 436 46.74 -9.34 -9.89
C HIS A 436 47.11 -10.84 -9.86
N GLN A 437 46.37 -11.71 -10.58
CA GLN A 437 46.56 -13.18 -10.57
C GLN A 437 46.55 -13.80 -9.16
N ALA A 438 45.80 -13.18 -8.24
CA ALA A 438 45.60 -13.65 -6.88
C ALA A 438 44.34 -14.53 -6.80
N ALA A 439 44.24 -15.35 -5.75
CA ALA A 439 43.15 -16.30 -5.56
C ALA A 439 42.19 -15.85 -4.46
N VAL A 440 40.90 -16.07 -4.66
CA VAL A 440 39.85 -15.93 -3.64
C VAL A 440 39.36 -17.32 -3.27
N ALA A 441 39.23 -17.58 -1.97
CA ALA A 441 38.51 -18.74 -1.48
C ALA A 441 37.21 -18.34 -0.80
N VAL A 442 36.15 -19.08 -1.10
CA VAL A 442 34.83 -18.97 -0.49
C VAL A 442 34.56 -20.25 0.28
N LEU A 443 34.26 -20.14 1.56
CA LEU A 443 33.92 -21.24 2.45
C LEU A 443 32.48 -21.03 2.93
N ILE A 444 31.59 -21.95 2.63
CA ILE A 444 30.22 -21.98 3.18
C ILE A 444 30.22 -22.94 4.36
N VAL A 445 29.85 -22.43 5.53
CA VAL A 445 29.79 -23.16 6.80
C VAL A 445 28.34 -23.29 7.21
N ASN A 446 27.83 -24.51 7.19
CA ASN A 446 26.47 -24.81 7.60
C ASN A 446 26.46 -25.54 8.95
N LEU A 447 25.69 -25.05 9.92
CA LEU A 447 25.50 -25.76 11.19
C LEU A 447 24.61 -26.99 10.99
N ASP A 448 25.12 -28.16 11.38
CA ASP A 448 24.39 -29.42 11.21
C ASP A 448 23.24 -29.53 12.22
N ASN A 449 22.11 -30.07 11.77
CA ASN A 449 20.92 -30.29 12.60
C ASN A 449 20.38 -29.04 13.34
N PHE A 450 20.73 -27.83 12.92
CA PHE A 450 20.27 -26.59 13.57
C PHE A 450 18.73 -26.47 13.66
N LYS A 451 18.02 -26.96 12.64
CA LYS A 451 16.55 -27.02 12.67
C LYS A 451 16.01 -27.81 13.87
N ARG A 452 16.64 -28.94 14.21
CA ARG A 452 16.26 -29.75 15.38
C ARG A 452 16.45 -28.97 16.69
N VAL A 453 17.48 -28.12 16.77
CA VAL A 453 17.67 -27.23 17.93
C VAL A 453 16.49 -26.28 18.09
N ASN A 454 16.04 -25.65 17.00
CA ASN A 454 14.85 -24.80 17.02
C ASN A 454 13.57 -25.56 17.37
N ASP A 455 13.37 -26.74 16.79
CA ASP A 455 12.17 -27.54 16.99
C ASP A 455 12.06 -28.08 18.42
N VAL A 456 13.18 -28.45 19.05
CA VAL A 456 13.23 -29.04 20.39
C VAL A 456 13.34 -27.99 21.50
N HIS A 457 14.13 -26.94 21.31
CA HIS A 457 14.49 -25.98 22.36
C HIS A 457 13.95 -24.56 22.12
N GLY A 458 13.29 -24.34 20.98
CA GLY A 458 12.68 -23.06 20.62
C GLY A 458 13.66 -22.05 20.02
N GLN A 459 13.08 -21.07 19.33
CA GLN A 459 13.81 -20.09 18.51
C GLN A 459 14.84 -19.27 19.29
N LYS A 460 14.53 -18.88 20.53
CA LYS A 460 15.47 -18.12 21.39
C LYS A 460 16.77 -18.87 21.65
N GLN A 461 16.69 -20.20 21.76
CA GLN A 461 17.87 -21.02 22.00
C GLN A 461 18.71 -21.16 20.73
N GLY A 462 18.06 -21.32 19.57
CA GLY A 462 18.73 -21.28 18.27
C GLY A 462 19.43 -19.95 18.02
N ASP A 463 18.79 -18.83 18.37
CA ASP A 463 19.38 -17.50 18.27
C ASP A 463 20.68 -17.39 19.09
N ALA A 464 20.69 -17.92 20.31
CA ALA A 464 21.88 -17.95 21.16
C ALA A 464 22.99 -18.86 20.60
N VAL A 465 22.65 -20.00 20.00
CA VAL A 465 23.61 -20.86 19.29
C VAL A 465 24.26 -20.09 18.13
N LEU A 466 23.49 -19.31 17.37
CA LEU A 466 23.99 -18.55 16.23
C LEU A 466 24.90 -17.38 16.63
N GLN A 467 24.56 -16.70 17.73
CA GLN A 467 25.42 -15.66 18.30
C GLN A 467 26.74 -16.24 18.81
N GLU A 468 26.69 -17.40 19.45
CA GLU A 468 27.86 -18.12 19.92
C GLU A 468 28.73 -18.63 18.76
N ALA A 469 28.11 -19.23 17.74
CA ALA A 469 28.80 -19.70 16.53
C ALA A 469 29.51 -18.54 15.81
N THR A 470 28.84 -17.39 15.68
CA THR A 470 29.44 -16.16 15.17
C THR A 470 30.72 -15.80 15.91
N ARG A 471 30.66 -15.75 17.26
CA ARG A 471 31.81 -15.39 18.09
C ARG A 471 32.97 -16.37 17.95
N ARG A 472 32.68 -17.67 17.88
CA ARG A 472 33.70 -18.71 17.69
C ARG A 472 34.35 -18.64 16.32
N LEU A 473 33.56 -18.46 15.26
CA LEU A 473 34.09 -18.25 13.91
C LEU A 473 34.96 -16.99 13.84
N GLN A 474 34.53 -15.87 14.40
CA GLN A 474 35.33 -14.65 14.45
C GLN A 474 36.68 -14.84 15.17
N SER A 475 36.75 -15.71 16.19
CA SER A 475 37.98 -15.95 16.96
C SER A 475 39.09 -16.67 16.19
N VAL A 476 38.72 -17.43 15.14
CA VAL A 476 39.69 -18.21 14.33
C VAL A 476 39.98 -17.58 12.97
N LEU A 477 39.25 -16.54 12.59
CA LEU A 477 39.41 -15.83 11.33
C LEU A 477 40.37 -14.65 11.47
N SER A 478 41.24 -14.47 10.47
CA SER A 478 42.17 -13.33 10.41
C SER A 478 41.50 -12.07 9.88
N GLU A 479 42.08 -10.88 10.12
CA GLU A 479 41.55 -9.58 9.64
C GLU A 479 41.33 -9.50 8.11
N ARG A 480 42.02 -10.33 7.34
CA ARG A 480 41.84 -10.41 5.87
C ARG A 480 40.63 -11.25 5.45
N SER A 481 40.01 -11.96 6.39
CA SER A 481 38.85 -12.81 6.16
C SER A 481 37.59 -11.99 6.37
N PHE A 482 36.66 -12.09 5.42
CA PHE A 482 35.33 -11.51 5.55
C PHE A 482 34.35 -12.59 5.95
N LEU A 483 33.70 -12.44 7.11
CA LEU A 483 32.67 -13.35 7.60
C LEU A 483 31.30 -12.69 7.43
N ALA A 484 30.36 -13.39 6.81
CA ALA A 484 28.98 -12.98 6.67
C ALA A 484 28.03 -14.08 7.11
N ARG A 485 26.79 -13.70 7.41
CA ARG A 485 25.69 -14.64 7.62
C ARG A 485 24.65 -14.44 6.51
N VAL A 486 24.33 -15.52 5.80
CA VAL A 486 23.51 -15.45 4.57
C VAL A 486 22.10 -15.94 4.82
N THR A 487 21.95 -17.05 5.56
CA THR A 487 20.65 -17.63 5.92
C THR A 487 20.66 -18.09 7.40
N ALA A 488 19.65 -18.86 7.80
CA ALA A 488 19.39 -19.22 9.19
C ALA A 488 20.61 -19.87 9.86
N ASP A 489 21.20 -20.91 9.26
CA ASP A 489 22.30 -21.72 9.79
C ASP A 489 23.59 -21.63 8.95
N GLU A 490 23.61 -20.72 7.97
CA GLU A 490 24.67 -20.61 6.96
C GLU A 490 25.52 -19.35 7.15
N PHE A 491 26.81 -19.58 7.35
CA PHE A 491 27.85 -18.56 7.38
C PHE A 491 28.74 -18.68 6.14
N VAL A 492 29.23 -17.55 5.66
CA VAL A 492 30.16 -17.52 4.51
C VAL A 492 31.42 -16.78 4.90
N VAL A 493 32.55 -17.41 4.64
CA VAL A 493 33.88 -16.84 4.82
C VAL A 493 34.51 -16.63 3.47
N VAL A 494 34.96 -15.40 3.20
CA VAL A 494 35.75 -15.05 2.02
C VAL A 494 37.17 -14.71 2.46
N THR A 495 38.18 -15.37 1.89
CA THR A 495 39.59 -15.10 2.17
C THR A 495 40.36 -14.89 0.87
N GLU A 496 41.34 -14.00 0.91
CA GLU A 496 42.21 -13.67 -0.21
C GLU A 496 43.59 -14.30 -0.03
N PHE A 497 44.17 -14.75 -1.14
CA PHE A 497 45.48 -15.41 -1.19
C PHE A 497 46.28 -14.96 -2.41
N THR A 498 47.60 -15.04 -2.31
CA THR A 498 48.51 -14.64 -3.41
C THR A 498 48.48 -15.64 -4.56
N THR A 499 48.33 -16.94 -4.27
CA THR A 499 48.28 -18.02 -5.28
C THR A 499 47.23 -19.07 -4.91
N ALA A 500 46.72 -19.80 -5.91
CA ALA A 500 45.74 -20.87 -5.69
C ALA A 500 46.30 -22.06 -4.90
N GLU A 501 47.60 -22.34 -5.03
CA GLU A 501 48.27 -23.42 -4.29
C GLU A 501 48.39 -23.09 -2.80
N GLN A 502 48.77 -21.84 -2.48
CA GLN A 502 48.76 -21.32 -1.12
C GLN A 502 47.34 -21.31 -0.53
N ALA A 503 46.35 -20.90 -1.33
CA ALA A 503 44.95 -20.89 -0.93
C ALA A 503 44.47 -22.27 -0.48
N ARG A 504 44.90 -23.34 -1.16
CA ARG A 504 44.47 -24.71 -0.83
C ARG A 504 44.96 -25.14 0.54
N ALA A 505 46.27 -25.06 0.79
CA ALA A 505 46.85 -25.44 2.08
C ALA A 505 46.33 -24.60 3.26
N GLU A 506 46.18 -23.28 3.07
CA GLU A 506 45.68 -22.41 4.14
C GLU A 506 44.18 -22.54 4.41
N CYS A 507 43.37 -22.79 3.37
CA CYS A 507 41.93 -23.02 3.55
C CYS A 507 41.64 -24.32 4.30
N GLU A 508 42.43 -25.37 4.06
CA GLU A 508 42.33 -26.63 4.79
C GLU A 508 42.57 -26.43 6.29
N VAL A 509 43.63 -25.71 6.66
CA VAL A 509 43.91 -25.36 8.06
C VAL A 509 42.81 -24.49 8.67
N LYS A 510 42.27 -23.53 7.91
CA LYS A 510 41.15 -22.68 8.38
C LYS A 510 39.87 -23.50 8.57
N ALA A 511 39.51 -24.37 7.63
CA ALA A 511 38.33 -25.22 7.73
C ALA A 511 38.42 -26.15 8.95
N ALA A 512 39.55 -26.80 9.16
CA ALA A 512 39.79 -27.64 10.32
C ALA A 512 39.62 -26.87 11.65
N LYS A 513 40.18 -25.66 11.76
CA LYS A 513 40.02 -24.81 12.95
C LYS A 513 38.58 -24.37 13.19
N MET A 514 37.84 -24.04 12.13
CA MET A 514 36.42 -23.67 12.23
C MET A 514 35.58 -24.85 12.73
N LEU A 515 35.83 -26.06 12.22
CA LEU A 515 35.19 -27.28 12.71
C LEU A 515 35.52 -27.54 14.18
N GLU A 516 36.79 -27.40 14.57
CA GLU A 516 37.26 -27.60 15.95
C GLU A 516 36.53 -26.69 16.95
N VAL A 517 36.46 -25.39 16.68
CA VAL A 517 35.78 -24.46 17.60
C VAL A 517 34.26 -24.64 17.61
N LEU A 518 33.67 -25.06 16.48
CA LEU A 518 32.23 -25.34 16.43
C LEU A 518 31.88 -26.64 17.16
N ARG A 519 32.77 -27.64 17.19
CA ARG A 519 32.58 -28.91 17.93
C ARG A 519 32.57 -28.75 19.45
N GLU A 520 33.13 -27.66 19.99
CA GLU A 520 33.09 -27.44 21.43
C GLU A 520 31.63 -27.33 21.92
N PRO A 521 31.26 -27.87 23.10
CA PRO A 521 29.91 -27.73 23.63
C PRO A 521 29.50 -26.25 23.77
N PHE A 522 28.30 -25.90 23.31
CA PHE A 522 27.69 -24.59 23.48
C PHE A 522 27.13 -24.51 24.89
N ASP A 523 27.74 -23.70 25.74
CA ASP A 523 27.38 -23.55 27.16
C ASP A 523 26.34 -22.44 27.31
N LEU A 524 25.09 -22.77 26.98
CA LEU A 524 23.97 -21.82 26.99
C LEU A 524 23.16 -21.95 28.30
N PRO A 525 22.43 -20.90 28.73
CA PRO A 525 21.81 -20.83 30.07
C PRO A 525 20.90 -22.00 30.47
N SER A 526 20.40 -22.78 29.51
CA SER A 526 19.45 -23.88 29.70
C SER A 526 19.77 -25.15 28.91
N LEU A 527 20.92 -25.21 28.20
CA LEU A 527 21.27 -26.35 27.34
C LEU A 527 22.78 -26.43 27.11
N ARG A 528 23.37 -27.60 27.39
CA ARG A 528 24.69 -27.97 26.88
C ARG A 528 24.49 -28.77 25.60
N HIS A 529 24.70 -28.15 24.45
CA HIS A 529 24.50 -28.77 23.14
C HIS A 529 25.81 -28.83 22.38
N GLN A 530 26.10 -29.95 21.75
CA GLN A 530 27.21 -30.05 20.82
C GLN A 530 26.65 -29.87 19.41
N CYS A 531 27.17 -28.88 18.68
CA CYS A 531 26.82 -28.66 17.28
C CYS A 531 28.04 -29.04 16.42
N THR A 532 27.79 -29.63 15.26
CA THR A 532 28.81 -29.86 14.24
C THR A 532 28.54 -28.96 13.04
N ALA A 533 29.47 -28.88 12.10
CA ALA A 533 29.26 -28.11 10.90
C ALA A 533 29.78 -28.82 9.65
N SER A 534 29.13 -28.54 8.53
CA SER A 534 29.53 -29.01 7.21
C SER A 534 30.05 -27.83 6.40
N ILE A 535 31.31 -27.92 5.92
CA ILE A 535 31.99 -26.82 5.24
C ILE A 535 32.26 -27.14 3.76
N GLY A 536 31.76 -26.32 2.85
CA GLY A 536 32.07 -26.38 1.43
C GLY A 536 33.08 -25.32 1.02
N VAL A 537 34.14 -25.71 0.29
CA VAL A 537 35.24 -24.81 -0.08
C VAL A 537 35.37 -24.70 -1.59
N VAL A 538 35.43 -23.48 -2.11
CA VAL A 538 35.76 -23.17 -3.51
C VAL A 538 36.93 -22.22 -3.56
N ILE A 539 37.89 -22.48 -4.45
CA ILE A 539 39.02 -21.59 -4.73
C ILE A 539 38.97 -21.22 -6.21
N THR A 540 39.12 -19.94 -6.53
CA THR A 540 39.20 -19.46 -7.91
C THR A 540 40.48 -19.93 -8.60
N ASP A 541 40.39 -20.51 -9.80
CA ASP A 541 41.48 -21.18 -10.53
C ASP A 541 41.87 -20.49 -11.86
N ASN A 542 42.07 -19.17 -11.84
CA ASN A 542 42.28 -18.31 -13.03
C ASN A 542 41.10 -18.27 -14.01
N SER A 543 40.05 -19.07 -13.81
CA SER A 543 38.77 -18.93 -14.50
C SER A 543 37.90 -17.90 -13.75
N TRP A 544 37.54 -16.81 -14.43
CA TRP A 544 36.77 -15.71 -13.84
C TRP A 544 35.30 -16.11 -13.71
N LEU A 545 34.94 -16.64 -12.55
CA LEU A 545 33.56 -16.96 -12.17
C LEU A 545 32.97 -15.78 -11.38
N GLY A 546 31.70 -15.47 -11.63
CA GLY A 546 30.98 -14.44 -10.86
C GLY A 546 30.73 -14.88 -9.41
N ALA A 547 30.45 -13.92 -8.54
CA ALA A 547 30.20 -14.15 -7.11
C ALA A 547 29.11 -15.21 -6.86
N GLU A 548 28.00 -15.17 -7.61
CA GLU A 548 26.92 -16.16 -7.47
C GLU A 548 27.37 -17.59 -7.79
N GLU A 549 28.20 -17.79 -8.82
CA GLU A 549 28.64 -19.13 -9.20
C GLU A 549 29.64 -19.71 -8.19
N LEU A 550 30.49 -18.87 -7.58
CA LEU A 550 31.37 -19.31 -6.49
C LEU A 550 30.58 -19.71 -5.24
N LEU A 551 29.57 -18.92 -4.86
CA LEU A 551 28.68 -19.24 -3.75
C LEU A 551 27.91 -20.54 -4.03
N ARG A 552 27.35 -20.70 -5.24
CA ARG A 552 26.64 -21.92 -5.66
C ARG A 552 27.52 -23.17 -5.56
N ARG A 553 28.76 -23.11 -6.06
CA ARG A 553 29.70 -24.24 -6.00
C ARG A 553 30.10 -24.59 -4.57
N ALA A 554 30.28 -23.58 -3.72
CA ALA A 554 30.63 -23.79 -2.32
C ALA A 554 29.46 -24.42 -1.57
N ASP A 555 28.22 -24.04 -1.91
CA ASP A 555 27.01 -24.63 -1.34
C ASP A 555 26.87 -26.10 -1.74
N LEU A 556 27.08 -26.43 -3.01
CA LEU A 556 27.09 -27.83 -3.48
C LEU A 556 28.13 -28.68 -2.75
N ALA A 557 29.33 -28.13 -2.50
CA ALA A 557 30.37 -28.81 -1.74
C ALA A 557 29.96 -29.02 -0.26
N ALA A 558 29.33 -28.02 0.37
CA ALA A 558 28.83 -28.13 1.74
C ALA A 558 27.69 -29.15 1.84
N GLY A 559 26.79 -29.17 0.86
CA GLY A 559 25.71 -30.15 0.75
C GLY A 559 26.23 -31.58 0.61
N ASN A 560 27.30 -31.79 -0.18
CA ASN A 560 27.95 -33.09 -0.32
C ASN A 560 28.56 -33.59 1.01
N VAL A 561 29.12 -32.67 1.81
CA VAL A 561 29.58 -33.01 3.17
C VAL A 561 28.41 -33.43 4.06
N LYS A 562 27.28 -32.71 4.01
CA LYS A 562 26.07 -33.06 4.78
C LYS A 562 25.58 -34.46 4.43
N THR A 563 25.56 -34.84 3.15
CA THR A 563 25.17 -36.20 2.73
C THR A 563 26.18 -37.27 3.13
N ALA A 564 27.44 -36.92 3.31
CA ALA A 564 28.50 -37.84 3.73
C ALA A 564 28.62 -38.01 5.26
N GLY A 565 27.64 -37.54 6.03
CA GLY A 565 27.60 -37.66 7.50
C GLY A 565 27.88 -36.37 8.28
N GLY A 566 28.19 -35.27 7.60
CA GLY A 566 28.44 -33.97 8.23
C GLY A 566 29.79 -33.85 8.93
N ASP A 567 29.94 -32.84 9.79
CA ASP A 567 31.12 -32.60 10.64
C ASP A 567 32.50 -32.59 9.94
N ASN A 568 32.54 -32.18 8.67
CA ASN A 568 33.75 -32.20 7.87
C ASN A 568 33.79 -31.03 6.88
N PHE A 569 34.80 -30.99 6.02
CA PHE A 569 34.86 -30.06 4.90
C PHE A 569 35.17 -30.78 3.58
N SER A 570 34.75 -30.18 2.46
CA SER A 570 35.07 -30.69 1.13
C SER A 570 35.30 -29.55 0.14
N TYR A 571 36.25 -29.76 -0.77
CA TYR A 571 36.42 -28.86 -1.91
C TYR A 571 35.39 -29.17 -2.99
N TYR A 572 34.91 -28.14 -3.66
CA TYR A 572 34.12 -28.33 -4.87
C TYR A 572 34.94 -29.07 -5.93
N HIS A 573 34.37 -30.15 -6.45
CA HIS A 573 34.87 -30.85 -7.62
C HIS A 573 33.71 -31.03 -8.62
N PRO A 574 33.92 -30.89 -9.95
CA PRO A 574 32.85 -31.06 -10.94
C PRO A 574 32.13 -32.42 -10.90
N SER A 575 32.73 -33.44 -10.29
CA SER A 575 32.06 -34.74 -10.05
C SER A 575 30.89 -34.62 -9.08
N ILE A 576 30.94 -33.72 -8.09
CA ILE A 576 29.88 -33.49 -7.10
C ILE A 576 28.59 -33.05 -7.82
N GLU A 577 28.71 -32.12 -8.76
CA GLU A 577 27.56 -31.64 -9.54
C GLU A 577 26.94 -32.75 -10.41
N LYS A 578 27.78 -33.64 -10.97
CA LYS A 578 27.32 -34.81 -11.73
C LYS A 578 26.62 -35.84 -10.82
N GLU A 579 27.14 -36.06 -9.63
CA GLU A 579 26.61 -37.02 -8.64
C GLU A 579 25.25 -36.56 -8.11
N ILE A 580 25.14 -35.27 -7.73
CA ILE A 580 23.86 -34.67 -7.30
C ILE A 580 22.83 -34.69 -8.43
N SER A 581 23.24 -34.37 -9.67
CA SER A 581 22.34 -34.41 -10.83
C SER A 581 21.89 -35.83 -11.19
N ALA A 582 22.70 -36.85 -10.91
CA ALA A 582 22.39 -38.25 -11.18
C ALA A 582 21.48 -38.89 -10.10
N ARG A 583 21.47 -38.35 -8.87
CA ARG A 583 20.67 -38.84 -7.74
C ARG A 583 19.16 -38.68 -7.96
N PHE A 584 18.70 -37.52 -8.43
CA PHE A 584 17.26 -37.24 -8.61
C PHE A 584 16.56 -38.19 -9.61
N PRO A 585 17.10 -38.45 -10.81
CA PRO A 585 16.54 -39.45 -11.71
C PRO A 585 16.55 -40.85 -11.09
N LEU A 586 17.64 -41.23 -10.43
CA LEU A 586 17.77 -42.55 -9.81
C LEU A 586 16.74 -42.78 -8.70
N GLU A 587 16.42 -41.75 -7.90
CA GLU A 587 15.38 -41.84 -6.87
C GLU A 587 14.00 -42.07 -7.47
N ASN A 588 13.68 -41.36 -8.55
CA ASN A 588 12.41 -41.54 -9.26
C ASN A 588 12.31 -42.92 -9.90
N ASP A 589 13.40 -43.40 -10.51
CA ASP A 589 13.47 -44.73 -11.08
C ASP A 589 13.32 -45.80 -9.98
N LEU A 590 13.95 -45.61 -8.81
CA LEU A 590 13.83 -46.52 -7.67
C LEU A 590 12.41 -46.55 -7.14
N ARG A 591 11.75 -45.40 -7.01
CA ARG A 591 10.34 -45.30 -6.62
C ARG A 591 9.43 -46.08 -7.58
N ALA A 592 9.72 -46.03 -8.87
CA ALA A 592 8.98 -46.78 -9.89
C ALA A 592 9.27 -48.29 -9.85
N ALA A 593 10.45 -48.69 -9.37
CA ALA A 593 10.84 -50.10 -9.24
C ALA A 593 10.16 -50.81 -8.05
N VAL A 594 9.80 -50.08 -6.99
CA VAL A 594 9.08 -50.64 -5.82
C VAL A 594 7.74 -51.24 -6.24
N GLY A 595 7.49 -52.51 -5.89
CA GLY A 595 6.28 -53.23 -6.28
C GLY A 595 6.30 -53.82 -7.68
N THR A 596 7.45 -53.78 -8.37
CA THR A 596 7.67 -54.44 -9.67
C THR A 596 8.71 -55.56 -9.55
N ASP A 597 8.88 -56.35 -10.62
CA ASP A 597 9.88 -57.43 -10.71
C ASP A 597 11.33 -56.94 -10.91
N GLN A 598 11.60 -55.63 -10.75
CA GLN A 598 12.95 -55.06 -10.86
C GLN A 598 13.79 -55.25 -9.59
N LEU A 599 13.15 -55.37 -8.43
CA LEU A 599 13.84 -55.68 -7.17
C LEU A 599 13.80 -57.19 -6.96
N VAL A 600 14.97 -57.81 -7.13
CA VAL A 600 15.16 -59.26 -7.09
C VAL A 600 16.09 -59.65 -5.94
N LEU A 601 15.94 -60.87 -5.43
CA LEU A 601 16.79 -61.39 -4.38
C LEU A 601 17.87 -62.29 -4.96
N TYR A 602 19.10 -62.01 -4.57
CA TYR A 602 20.23 -62.92 -4.68
C TYR A 602 20.44 -63.55 -3.31
N TYR A 603 20.93 -64.77 -3.27
CA TYR A 603 21.16 -65.50 -2.04
C TYR A 603 22.64 -65.81 -1.92
N GLN A 604 23.21 -65.58 -0.75
CA GLN A 604 24.56 -66.03 -0.44
C GLN A 604 24.52 -67.12 0.61
N LEU A 605 25.04 -68.31 0.29
CA LEU A 605 24.98 -69.45 1.20
C LEU A 605 25.97 -69.29 2.36
N GLN A 606 25.52 -69.73 3.53
CA GLN A 606 26.29 -69.80 4.77
C GLN A 606 26.65 -71.27 5.03
N ALA A 607 27.91 -71.53 5.36
CA ALA A 607 28.46 -72.87 5.53
C ALA A 607 28.93 -73.15 6.96
N ASN A 608 28.88 -74.41 7.38
CA ASN A 608 29.47 -74.87 8.64
C ASN A 608 30.95 -75.27 8.48
N GLU A 609 31.58 -75.73 9.57
CA GLU A 609 32.96 -76.26 9.60
C GLU A 609 33.26 -77.31 8.52
N GLN A 610 32.28 -78.13 8.18
CA GLN A 610 32.40 -79.23 7.22
C GLN A 610 32.16 -78.77 5.77
N GLY A 611 31.87 -77.48 5.56
CA GLY A 611 31.52 -76.91 4.26
C GLY A 611 30.09 -77.21 3.81
N GLN A 612 29.22 -77.72 4.69
CA GLN A 612 27.80 -77.94 4.39
C GLN A 612 27.03 -76.64 4.55
N PHE A 613 26.11 -76.36 3.62
CA PHE A 613 25.26 -75.18 3.69
C PHE A 613 24.18 -75.33 4.76
N ILE A 614 24.08 -74.34 5.64
CA ILE A 614 23.18 -74.29 6.81
C ILE A 614 22.18 -73.14 6.75
N GLY A 615 22.38 -72.19 5.85
CA GLY A 615 21.49 -71.06 5.66
C GLY A 615 21.88 -70.25 4.42
N ALA A 616 21.12 -69.19 4.18
CA ALA A 616 21.42 -68.22 3.15
C ALA A 616 21.01 -66.82 3.59
N GLU A 617 21.80 -65.82 3.19
CA GLU A 617 21.43 -64.41 3.34
C GLU A 617 20.76 -63.90 2.07
N ALA A 618 19.58 -63.31 2.22
CA ALA A 618 18.83 -62.65 1.16
C ALA A 618 19.37 -61.24 0.92
N LEU A 619 19.96 -61.06 -0.25
CA LEU A 619 20.61 -59.83 -0.68
C LEU A 619 19.84 -59.21 -1.83
N VAL A 620 19.18 -58.08 -1.57
CA VAL A 620 18.42 -57.35 -2.60
C VAL A 620 19.34 -56.86 -3.71
N ARG A 621 18.85 -56.93 -4.95
CA ARG A 621 19.50 -56.41 -6.16
C ARG A 621 18.48 -55.66 -6.99
N TRP A 622 18.91 -54.58 -7.62
CA TRP A 622 18.04 -53.80 -8.48
C TRP A 622 18.42 -53.97 -9.95
N MET A 623 17.53 -54.63 -10.70
CA MET A 623 17.62 -54.80 -12.14
C MET A 623 17.00 -53.61 -12.85
N HIS A 624 17.80 -52.57 -13.08
CA HIS A 624 17.37 -51.37 -13.77
C HIS A 624 17.22 -51.60 -15.29
N PRO A 625 16.12 -51.17 -15.93
CA PRO A 625 15.88 -51.41 -17.37
C PRO A 625 16.99 -50.91 -18.30
N THR A 626 17.61 -49.78 -17.96
CA THR A 626 18.68 -49.16 -18.77
C THR A 626 20.09 -49.29 -18.18
N ARG A 627 20.24 -49.44 -16.85
CA ARG A 627 21.55 -49.46 -16.17
C ARG A 627 22.02 -50.89 -15.87
N GLY A 628 21.16 -51.89 -16.05
CA GLY A 628 21.45 -53.26 -15.64
C GLY A 628 21.41 -53.41 -14.13
N LEU A 629 22.30 -54.23 -13.57
CA LEU A 629 22.36 -54.53 -12.15
C LEU A 629 22.96 -53.36 -11.36
N VAL A 630 22.13 -52.61 -10.63
CA VAL A 630 22.56 -51.50 -9.75
C VAL A 630 22.96 -52.05 -8.38
N SER A 631 24.10 -51.60 -7.88
CA SER A 631 24.67 -52.06 -6.60
C SER A 631 23.81 -51.59 -5.41
N PRO A 632 23.58 -52.45 -4.40
CA PRO A 632 22.93 -52.02 -3.15
C PRO A 632 23.60 -50.81 -2.48
N ALA A 633 24.93 -50.71 -2.57
CA ALA A 633 25.67 -49.57 -2.04
C ALA A 633 25.31 -48.23 -2.72
N GLU A 634 24.74 -48.27 -3.94
CA GLU A 634 24.30 -47.07 -4.66
C GLU A 634 22.85 -46.68 -4.30
N PHE A 635 21.93 -47.65 -4.24
CA PHE A 635 20.50 -47.35 -4.08
C PHE A 635 19.95 -47.49 -2.65
N ILE A 636 20.59 -48.25 -1.75
CA ILE A 636 20.11 -48.39 -0.37
C ILE A 636 20.24 -47.09 0.42
N PRO A 637 21.37 -46.34 0.39
CA PRO A 637 21.44 -45.04 1.06
C PRO A 637 20.37 -44.06 0.54
N LEU A 638 20.13 -44.07 -0.78
CA LEU A 638 19.09 -43.28 -1.41
C LEU A 638 17.68 -43.70 -0.96
N ALA A 639 17.43 -45.01 -0.84
CA ALA A 639 16.18 -45.56 -0.34
C ALA A 639 15.94 -45.17 1.12
N GLU A 640 16.99 -45.16 1.93
CA GLU A 640 16.90 -44.72 3.32
C GLU A 640 16.61 -43.23 3.39
N GLU A 641 17.40 -42.37 2.75
CA GLU A 641 17.20 -40.92 2.69
C GLU A 641 15.76 -40.55 2.27
N SER A 642 15.26 -41.17 1.19
CA SER A 642 13.91 -40.93 0.63
C SER A 642 12.76 -41.65 1.35
N GLY A 643 13.06 -42.56 2.27
CA GLY A 643 12.06 -43.39 2.97
C GLY A 643 11.53 -44.59 2.15
N LEU A 644 11.99 -44.77 0.90
CA LEU A 644 11.66 -45.92 0.06
C LEU A 644 12.19 -47.26 0.61
N ILE A 645 13.13 -47.24 1.57
CA ILE A 645 13.66 -48.45 2.20
C ILE A 645 12.58 -49.27 2.91
N VAL A 646 11.53 -48.62 3.44
CA VAL A 646 10.44 -49.29 4.16
C VAL A 646 9.62 -50.20 3.22
N PRO A 647 9.06 -49.72 2.10
CA PRO A 647 8.36 -50.60 1.18
C PRO A 647 9.29 -51.60 0.47
N ILE A 648 10.55 -51.25 0.21
CA ILE A 648 11.55 -52.20 -0.33
C ILE A 648 11.79 -53.34 0.66
N GLY A 649 12.07 -53.04 1.93
CA GLY A 649 12.31 -54.04 2.96
C GLY A 649 11.11 -54.95 3.19
N THR A 650 9.88 -54.42 3.06
CA THR A 650 8.65 -55.22 3.11
C THR A 650 8.56 -56.22 1.94
N GLN A 651 8.89 -55.77 0.73
CA GLN A 651 8.95 -56.62 -0.47
C GLN A 651 10.04 -57.69 -0.34
N VAL A 652 11.24 -57.31 0.10
CA VAL A 652 12.39 -58.21 0.32
C VAL A 652 12.04 -59.28 1.35
N LEU A 653 11.49 -58.91 2.51
CA LEU A 653 11.11 -59.86 3.55
C LEU A 653 10.06 -60.87 3.06
N ARG A 654 9.05 -60.39 2.32
CA ARG A 654 8.02 -61.27 1.75
C ARG A 654 8.61 -62.24 0.72
N GLN A 655 9.47 -61.77 -0.19
CA GLN A 655 10.13 -62.63 -1.18
C GLN A 655 11.06 -63.65 -0.51
N ALA A 656 11.83 -63.25 0.51
CA ALA A 656 12.70 -64.15 1.26
C ALA A 656 11.90 -65.24 2.00
N CYS A 657 10.77 -64.88 2.63
CA CYS A 657 9.89 -65.86 3.26
C CYS A 657 9.26 -66.83 2.23
N LEU A 658 8.82 -66.33 1.07
CA LEU A 658 8.32 -67.20 0.00
C LEU A 658 9.39 -68.19 -0.49
N GLN A 659 10.64 -67.74 -0.63
CA GLN A 659 11.75 -68.60 -1.02
C GLN A 659 12.08 -69.63 0.07
N LEU A 660 12.10 -69.22 1.34
CA LEU A 660 12.31 -70.14 2.45
C LEU A 660 11.21 -71.21 2.49
N ALA A 661 9.94 -70.84 2.30
CA ALA A 661 8.83 -71.79 2.22
C ALA A 661 8.99 -72.79 1.06
N ALA A 662 9.55 -72.35 -0.07
CA ALA A 662 9.85 -73.22 -1.20
C ALA A 662 10.99 -74.22 -0.88
N TRP A 663 12.06 -73.78 -0.22
CA TRP A 663 13.14 -74.66 0.24
C TRP A 663 12.66 -75.69 1.28
N GLN A 664 11.68 -75.35 2.12
CA GLN A 664 11.07 -76.32 3.03
C GLN A 664 10.40 -77.52 2.34
N GLN A 665 10.03 -77.40 1.06
CA GLN A 665 9.40 -78.51 0.33
C GLN A 665 10.41 -79.54 -0.19
N GLN A 666 11.71 -79.28 -0.11
CA GLN A 666 12.76 -80.14 -0.63
C GLN A 666 13.61 -80.72 0.51
N GLU A 667 13.92 -82.02 0.43
CA GLU A 667 14.68 -82.71 1.48
C GLU A 667 16.10 -82.16 1.66
N SER A 668 16.75 -81.71 0.57
CA SER A 668 18.12 -81.17 0.60
C SER A 668 18.22 -79.74 1.14
N THR A 669 17.12 -78.99 1.20
CA THR A 669 17.16 -77.55 1.56
C THR A 669 16.23 -77.19 2.73
N ARG A 670 15.43 -78.13 3.25
CA ARG A 670 14.53 -77.90 4.40
C ARG A 670 15.21 -77.51 5.71
N HIS A 671 16.50 -77.79 5.87
CA HIS A 671 17.24 -77.38 7.08
C HIS A 671 17.82 -75.98 6.98
N LEU A 672 17.77 -75.34 5.81
CA LEU A 672 18.36 -74.02 5.59
C LEU A 672 17.57 -72.93 6.32
N SER A 673 18.31 -72.06 7.02
CA SER A 673 17.81 -70.78 7.53
C SER A 673 17.90 -69.67 6.48
N MET A 674 17.09 -68.62 6.63
CA MET A 674 17.08 -67.43 5.79
C MET A 674 17.37 -66.20 6.64
N SER A 675 18.46 -65.50 6.34
CA SER A 675 18.81 -64.21 6.90
C SER A 675 18.28 -63.06 6.04
N VAL A 676 17.68 -62.04 6.65
CA VAL A 676 17.16 -60.85 5.97
C VAL A 676 17.56 -59.59 6.73
N ASN A 677 18.27 -58.70 6.03
CA ASN A 677 18.65 -57.38 6.54
C ASN A 677 17.44 -56.46 6.75
N VAL A 678 17.41 -55.78 7.90
CA VAL A 678 16.36 -54.81 8.25
C VAL A 678 16.99 -53.45 8.57
N SER A 679 16.56 -52.41 7.86
CA SER A 679 17.05 -51.05 8.12
C SER A 679 16.44 -50.45 9.39
N ALA A 680 17.14 -49.49 10.01
CA ALA A 680 16.64 -48.77 11.18
C ALA A 680 15.28 -48.10 10.92
N LYS A 681 15.13 -47.45 9.76
CA LYS A 681 13.86 -46.79 9.37
C LYS A 681 12.70 -47.76 9.23
N GLN A 682 12.97 -49.01 8.82
CA GLN A 682 11.94 -50.05 8.73
C GLN A 682 11.59 -50.59 10.12
N PHE A 683 12.59 -50.86 10.95
CA PHE A 683 12.39 -51.41 12.29
C PHE A 683 11.59 -50.45 13.19
N TYR A 684 11.85 -49.15 13.11
CA TYR A 684 11.15 -48.12 13.88
C TYR A 684 9.73 -47.79 13.39
N GLN A 685 9.23 -48.47 12.36
CA GLN A 685 7.82 -48.33 11.98
C GLN A 685 6.92 -48.87 13.09
N LEU A 686 5.88 -48.11 13.46
CA LEU A 686 4.94 -48.48 14.52
C LEU A 686 4.26 -49.84 14.30
N ASN A 687 4.13 -50.28 13.05
CA ASN A 687 3.50 -51.54 12.65
C ASN A 687 4.50 -52.59 12.15
N PHE A 688 5.81 -52.41 12.38
CA PHE A 688 6.85 -53.33 11.89
C PHE A 688 6.62 -54.77 12.37
N VAL A 689 6.41 -54.95 13.67
CA VAL A 689 6.18 -56.27 14.28
C VAL A 689 4.97 -56.94 13.65
N GLU A 690 3.86 -56.22 13.53
CA GLU A 690 2.61 -56.72 12.94
C GLU A 690 2.81 -57.11 11.47
N GLN A 691 3.58 -56.32 10.70
CA GLN A 691 3.90 -56.63 9.31
C GLN A 691 4.72 -57.92 9.16
N VAL A 692 5.76 -58.10 9.98
CA VAL A 692 6.60 -59.30 9.95
C VAL A 692 5.76 -60.53 10.27
N LEU A 693 4.95 -60.47 11.34
CA LEU A 693 4.08 -61.59 11.75
C LEU A 693 3.03 -61.93 10.68
N ALA A 694 2.47 -60.92 10.01
CA ALA A 694 1.56 -61.12 8.90
C ALA A 694 2.25 -61.85 7.73
N ILE A 695 3.46 -61.44 7.34
CA ILE A 695 4.22 -62.09 6.26
C ILE A 695 4.56 -63.55 6.61
N VAL A 696 5.01 -63.81 7.83
CA VAL A 696 5.32 -65.17 8.31
C VAL A 696 4.07 -66.05 8.29
N SER A 697 2.94 -65.52 8.76
CA SER A 697 1.65 -66.21 8.73
C SER A 697 1.16 -66.49 7.30
N ASP A 698 1.25 -65.50 6.40
CA ASP A 698 0.82 -65.60 4.99
C ASP A 698 1.63 -66.66 4.23
N THR A 699 2.95 -66.68 4.43
CA THR A 699 3.89 -67.55 3.72
C THR A 699 4.04 -68.93 4.34
N LYS A 700 3.57 -69.11 5.59
CA LYS A 700 3.65 -70.35 6.37
C LYS A 700 5.07 -70.87 6.56
N VAL A 701 6.05 -69.98 6.63
CA VAL A 701 7.44 -70.35 6.96
C VAL A 701 7.56 -70.74 8.43
N PRO A 702 8.38 -71.76 8.76
CA PRO A 702 8.76 -72.02 10.15
C PRO A 702 9.53 -70.80 10.70
N PRO A 703 9.01 -70.10 11.73
CA PRO A 703 9.60 -68.84 12.18
C PRO A 703 11.06 -68.97 12.66
N HIS A 704 11.42 -70.11 13.24
CA HIS A 704 12.77 -70.43 13.74
C HIS A 704 13.84 -70.56 12.66
N LEU A 705 13.45 -70.60 11.40
CA LEU A 705 14.37 -70.58 10.26
C LEU A 705 14.51 -69.19 9.65
N LEU A 706 13.72 -68.20 10.08
CA LEU A 706 13.85 -66.82 9.66
C LEU A 706 14.71 -66.05 10.67
N LYS A 707 15.81 -65.48 10.19
CA LYS A 707 16.70 -64.61 10.95
C LYS A 707 16.58 -63.17 10.44
N LEU A 708 16.33 -62.23 11.33
CA LEU A 708 16.38 -60.80 11.01
C LEU A 708 17.74 -60.24 11.42
N GLU A 709 18.42 -59.62 10.46
CA GLU A 709 19.74 -59.01 10.64
C GLU A 709 19.57 -57.52 10.96
N LEU A 710 20.16 -57.10 12.08
CA LEU A 710 20.10 -55.74 12.61
C LEU A 710 21.52 -55.22 12.84
N THR A 711 21.82 -54.03 12.36
CA THR A 711 23.13 -53.39 12.58
C THR A 711 23.28 -52.90 14.02
N GLU A 712 24.53 -52.82 14.50
CA GLU A 712 24.85 -52.29 15.84
C GLU A 712 24.26 -50.89 16.07
N SER A 713 24.32 -50.00 15.07
CA SER A 713 23.86 -48.61 15.17
C SER A 713 22.36 -48.48 15.40
N LEU A 714 21.55 -49.39 14.85
CA LEU A 714 20.09 -49.39 15.02
C LEU A 714 19.71 -49.51 16.49
N VAL A 715 20.42 -50.37 17.23
CA VAL A 715 20.15 -50.69 18.63
C VAL A 715 20.36 -49.49 19.57
N LEU A 716 21.29 -48.60 19.22
CA LEU A 716 21.70 -47.47 20.05
C LEU A 716 20.69 -46.30 20.05
N GLU A 717 19.79 -46.21 19.08
CA GLU A 717 18.86 -45.08 18.95
C GLU A 717 17.73 -45.13 19.99
N ASP A 718 17.07 -46.29 20.19
CA ASP A 718 15.98 -46.47 21.16
C ASP A 718 15.92 -47.93 21.68
N MET A 719 16.70 -48.20 22.73
CA MET A 719 16.89 -49.55 23.28
C MET A 719 15.59 -50.16 23.83
N GLU A 720 14.70 -49.38 24.45
CA GLU A 720 13.45 -49.92 25.03
C GLU A 720 12.49 -50.39 23.94
N LEU A 721 12.35 -49.61 22.87
CA LEU A 721 11.52 -49.96 21.72
C LEU A 721 12.08 -51.18 20.97
N VAL A 722 13.40 -51.25 20.80
CA VAL A 722 14.09 -52.38 20.17
C VAL A 722 13.89 -53.66 20.97
N LEU A 723 14.16 -53.62 22.28
CA LEU A 723 14.00 -54.77 23.17
C LEU A 723 12.55 -55.28 23.17
N THR A 724 11.57 -54.37 23.27
CA THR A 724 10.14 -54.73 23.23
C THR A 724 9.76 -55.41 21.91
N SER A 725 10.21 -54.86 20.79
CA SER A 725 9.87 -55.38 19.46
C SER A 725 10.54 -56.74 19.20
N MET A 726 11.80 -56.90 19.58
CA MET A 726 12.52 -58.17 19.47
C MET A 726 11.87 -59.26 20.31
N HIS A 727 11.47 -58.98 21.56
CA HIS A 727 10.79 -59.96 22.40
C HIS A 727 9.47 -60.44 21.79
N ARG A 728 8.66 -59.54 21.21
CA ARG A 728 7.39 -59.90 20.55
C ARG A 728 7.61 -60.84 19.37
N LEU A 729 8.64 -60.59 18.56
CA LEU A 729 8.98 -61.44 17.41
C LEU A 729 9.60 -62.77 17.85
N LYS A 730 10.46 -62.76 18.88
CA LYS A 730 11.07 -63.97 19.45
C LYS A 730 10.05 -64.92 20.09
N GLN A 731 8.99 -64.38 20.69
CA GLN A 731 7.85 -65.19 21.17
C GLN A 731 7.17 -66.01 20.07
N GLN A 732 7.28 -65.58 18.81
CA GLN A 732 6.78 -66.32 17.64
C GLN A 732 7.84 -67.24 17.03
N GLY A 733 9.06 -67.26 17.60
CA GLY A 733 10.17 -68.11 17.18
C GLY A 733 11.09 -67.48 16.14
N ILE A 734 10.94 -66.19 15.80
CA ILE A 734 11.87 -65.51 14.88
C ILE A 734 13.20 -65.27 15.57
N CYS A 735 14.29 -65.53 14.86
CA CYS A 735 15.65 -65.37 15.36
C CYS A 735 16.24 -64.02 14.96
N PHE A 736 17.22 -63.54 15.71
CA PHE A 736 17.91 -62.28 15.44
C PHE A 736 19.41 -62.48 15.32
N SER A 737 20.00 -61.80 14.34
CA SER A 737 21.44 -61.76 14.13
C SER A 737 21.92 -60.31 14.18
N MET A 738 23.02 -60.06 14.89
CA MET A 738 23.65 -58.74 14.93
C MET A 738 24.66 -58.63 13.80
N ASP A 739 24.42 -57.68 12.90
CA ASP A 739 25.26 -57.40 11.75
C ASP A 739 26.28 -56.28 12.03
N ASP A 740 27.38 -56.26 11.26
CA ASP A 740 28.47 -55.28 11.35
C ASP A 740 29.15 -55.13 12.73
N PHE A 741 29.20 -56.21 13.54
CA PHE A 741 29.67 -56.14 14.91
C PHE A 741 31.14 -55.72 15.04
N GLY A 742 31.40 -54.69 15.85
CA GLY A 742 32.74 -54.20 16.17
C GLY A 742 33.14 -52.92 15.41
N THR A 743 32.29 -52.43 14.52
CA THR A 743 32.50 -51.16 13.83
C THR A 743 32.09 -49.94 14.68
N GLY A 744 31.31 -50.13 15.75
CA GLY A 744 30.88 -49.12 16.72
C GLY A 744 31.65 -49.09 18.05
N TYR A 745 31.52 -48.00 18.81
CA TYR A 745 32.32 -47.74 20.03
C TYR A 745 31.70 -48.28 21.35
N SER A 746 30.58 -49.02 21.36
CA SER A 746 29.88 -49.29 22.64
C SER A 746 29.04 -50.58 22.77
N ALA A 747 29.20 -51.57 21.89
CA ALA A 747 28.39 -52.80 21.84
C ALA A 747 28.18 -53.57 23.17
N LEU A 748 29.20 -53.64 24.02
CA LEU A 748 29.23 -54.64 25.11
C LEU A 748 28.21 -54.40 26.23
N SER A 749 27.81 -53.14 26.45
CA SER A 749 26.95 -52.79 27.61
C SER A 749 25.49 -53.22 27.44
N TYR A 750 25.00 -53.30 26.20
CA TYR A 750 23.61 -53.66 25.87
C TYR A 750 23.47 -55.03 25.19
N LEU A 751 24.55 -55.58 24.63
CA LEU A 751 24.52 -56.90 23.99
C LEU A 751 24.01 -58.00 24.92
N SER A 752 24.33 -57.93 26.22
CA SER A 752 23.84 -58.87 27.23
C SER A 752 22.33 -58.77 27.54
N GLN A 753 21.68 -57.66 27.16
CA GLN A 753 20.27 -57.39 27.45
C GLN A 753 19.35 -57.76 26.27
N LEU A 754 19.91 -57.79 25.05
CA LEU A 754 19.13 -57.98 23.83
C LEU A 754 19.11 -59.45 23.42
N PRO A 755 17.97 -59.96 22.92
CA PRO A 755 17.80 -61.39 22.72
C PRO A 755 18.32 -61.85 21.35
N PHE A 756 19.56 -61.50 21.00
CA PHE A 756 20.25 -61.98 19.80
C PHE A 756 20.59 -63.47 19.90
N ASP A 757 20.56 -64.15 18.76
CA ASP A 757 20.90 -65.58 18.65
C ASP A 757 22.24 -65.78 17.93
N GLU A 758 22.65 -64.81 17.10
CA GLU A 758 23.85 -64.86 16.29
C GLU A 758 24.53 -63.48 16.19
N VAL A 759 25.86 -63.48 16.04
CA VAL A 759 26.68 -62.28 15.78
C VAL A 759 27.49 -62.51 14.51
N LYS A 760 27.44 -61.56 13.57
CA LYS A 760 28.23 -61.55 12.34
C LYS A 760 29.46 -60.68 12.52
N ILE A 761 30.64 -61.25 12.26
CA ILE A 761 31.90 -60.50 12.24
C ILE A 761 32.05 -59.88 10.86
N ASP A 762 32.09 -58.55 10.80
CA ASP A 762 32.22 -57.82 9.54
C ASP A 762 33.49 -58.21 8.76
N GLN A 763 33.31 -58.31 7.44
CA GLN A 763 34.37 -58.67 6.49
C GLN A 763 35.60 -57.75 6.56
N ALA A 764 35.47 -56.48 6.97
CA ALA A 764 36.62 -55.58 7.05
C ALA A 764 37.60 -56.01 8.14
N PHE A 765 37.13 -56.62 9.24
CA PHE A 765 38.01 -57.18 10.27
C PHE A 765 38.78 -58.39 9.74
N ILE A 766 38.10 -59.31 9.06
CA ILE A 766 38.73 -60.51 8.48
C ILE A 766 39.76 -60.12 7.40
N ARG A 767 39.39 -59.20 6.51
CA ARG A 767 40.27 -58.71 5.44
C ARG A 767 41.48 -57.97 6.00
N ARG A 768 41.29 -57.05 6.96
CA ARG A 768 42.37 -56.28 7.57
C ARG A 768 43.33 -57.19 8.35
N ALA A 769 42.81 -58.10 9.16
CA ALA A 769 43.60 -59.05 9.94
C ALA A 769 44.40 -60.03 9.06
N SER A 770 43.95 -60.26 7.82
CA SER A 770 44.65 -61.10 6.83
C SER A 770 45.85 -60.40 6.16
N MET A 771 46.03 -59.09 6.35
CA MET A 771 47.19 -58.35 5.83
C MET A 771 48.43 -58.53 6.71
N ALA A 772 49.61 -58.67 6.09
CA ALA A 772 50.87 -58.94 6.80
C ALA A 772 51.23 -57.89 7.87
N GLU A 773 50.87 -56.62 7.64
CA GLU A 773 51.14 -55.49 8.54
C GLU A 773 50.17 -55.42 9.74
N HIS A 774 49.04 -56.14 9.67
CA HIS A 774 47.92 -56.03 10.62
C HIS A 774 47.58 -57.36 11.31
N GLN A 775 48.53 -58.29 11.39
CA GLN A 775 48.29 -59.62 11.96
C GLN A 775 47.83 -59.60 13.44
N ARG A 776 48.04 -58.49 14.16
CA ARG A 776 47.54 -58.27 15.52
C ARG A 776 46.02 -58.13 15.59
N ASP A 777 45.35 -57.75 14.51
CA ASP A 777 43.89 -57.54 14.46
C ASP A 777 43.10 -58.84 14.66
N TRP A 778 43.75 -60.00 14.46
CA TRP A 778 43.19 -61.31 14.87
C TRP A 778 42.90 -61.39 16.37
N THR A 779 43.57 -60.60 17.20
CA THR A 779 43.26 -60.51 18.64
C THR A 779 41.85 -59.95 18.86
N ILE A 780 41.43 -58.98 18.05
CA ILE A 780 40.09 -58.37 18.12
C ILE A 780 39.06 -59.40 17.66
N VAL A 781 39.32 -60.08 16.53
CA VAL A 781 38.45 -61.16 16.02
C VAL A 781 38.26 -62.26 17.08
N ASN A 782 39.35 -62.69 17.74
CA ASN A 782 39.28 -63.69 18.81
C ASN A 782 38.48 -63.19 20.02
N ALA A 783 38.65 -61.93 20.41
CA ALA A 783 37.88 -61.35 21.51
C ALA A 783 36.39 -61.31 21.20
N ILE A 784 36.00 -60.93 19.97
CA ILE A 784 34.61 -60.93 19.51
C ILE A 784 34.02 -62.34 19.59
N ILE A 785 34.74 -63.35 19.09
CA ILE A 785 34.28 -64.74 19.11
C ILE A 785 34.01 -65.21 20.54
N HIS A 786 34.96 -64.98 21.46
CA HIS A 786 34.81 -65.39 22.86
C HIS A 786 33.67 -64.66 23.57
N ILE A 787 33.51 -63.35 23.35
CA ILE A 787 32.42 -62.57 23.97
C ILE A 787 31.05 -63.10 23.51
N ALA A 788 30.89 -63.37 22.22
CA ALA A 788 29.63 -63.88 21.70
C ALA A 788 29.32 -65.29 22.25
N GLN A 789 30.32 -66.16 22.32
CA GLN A 789 30.17 -67.50 22.91
C GLN A 789 29.82 -67.46 24.40
N ASP A 790 30.45 -66.59 25.19
CA ASP A 790 30.17 -66.41 26.62
C ASP A 790 28.73 -65.91 26.87
N LEU A 791 28.18 -65.15 25.92
CA LEU A 791 26.79 -64.70 25.93
C LEU A 791 25.80 -65.72 25.35
N GLY A 792 26.29 -66.89 24.92
CA GLY A 792 25.46 -67.96 24.38
C GLY A 792 24.95 -67.71 22.95
N MET A 793 25.60 -66.82 22.19
CA MET A 793 25.27 -66.53 20.80
C MET A 793 26.17 -67.32 19.85
N ASP A 794 25.61 -67.67 18.69
CA ASP A 794 26.40 -68.22 17.59
C ASP A 794 27.23 -67.12 16.91
N VAL A 795 28.34 -67.51 16.28
CA VAL A 795 29.22 -66.58 15.57
C VAL A 795 29.37 -67.02 14.13
N ILE A 796 29.16 -66.08 13.21
CA ILE A 796 29.41 -66.26 11.78
C ILE A 796 30.43 -65.21 11.30
N ALA A 797 31.45 -65.65 10.58
CA ALA A 797 32.43 -64.76 9.99
C ALA A 797 32.09 -64.46 8.53
N GLU A 798 32.03 -63.18 8.19
CA GLU A 798 31.79 -62.71 6.83
C GLU A 798 33.07 -62.45 6.04
N GLY A 799 32.93 -62.43 4.71
CA GLY A 799 34.05 -62.12 3.82
C GLY A 799 35.18 -63.17 3.85
N VAL A 800 34.85 -64.44 4.15
CA VAL A 800 35.83 -65.53 4.08
C VAL A 800 36.11 -65.87 2.62
N GLU A 801 37.29 -65.50 2.15
CA GLU A 801 37.72 -65.64 0.76
C GLU A 801 38.76 -66.77 0.56
N THR A 802 39.46 -67.17 1.63
CA THR A 802 40.51 -68.20 1.55
C THR A 802 40.34 -69.30 2.60
N LYS A 803 40.90 -70.47 2.29
CA LYS A 803 40.95 -71.61 3.23
C LYS A 803 41.76 -71.27 4.49
N GLU A 804 42.82 -70.47 4.35
CA GLU A 804 43.66 -70.04 5.48
C GLU A 804 42.87 -69.18 6.49
N GLN A 805 41.98 -68.31 5.99
CA GLN A 805 41.08 -67.53 6.84
C GLN A 805 40.11 -68.44 7.60
N GLN A 806 39.52 -69.41 6.91
CA GLN A 806 38.63 -70.41 7.53
C GLN A 806 39.35 -71.19 8.62
N GLU A 807 40.52 -71.77 8.34
CA GLU A 807 41.29 -72.57 9.30
C GLU A 807 41.67 -71.74 10.54
N ARG A 808 41.97 -70.45 10.36
CA ARG A 808 42.28 -69.54 11.47
C ARG A 808 41.07 -69.16 12.31
N LEU A 809 39.92 -68.95 11.69
CA LEU A 809 38.65 -68.70 12.37
C LEU A 809 38.17 -69.94 13.15
N ALA A 810 38.32 -71.13 12.56
CA ALA A 810 38.03 -72.41 13.20
C ALA A 810 38.88 -72.61 14.47
N ALA A 811 40.18 -72.30 14.40
CA ALA A 811 41.08 -72.39 15.54
C ALA A 811 40.68 -71.47 16.71
N SER A 812 39.96 -70.38 16.43
CA SER A 812 39.42 -69.46 17.43
C SER A 812 38.00 -69.81 17.88
N GLY A 813 37.39 -70.86 17.34
CA GLY A 813 36.07 -71.35 17.73
C GLY A 813 34.89 -70.81 16.91
N CYS A 814 35.13 -70.07 15.83
CA CYS A 814 34.08 -69.67 14.88
C CYS A 814 33.84 -70.81 13.88
N LEU A 815 32.65 -71.42 13.89
CA LEU A 815 32.33 -72.62 13.11
C LEU A 815 31.33 -72.39 11.96
N ARG A 816 30.93 -71.13 11.74
CA ARG A 816 30.04 -70.72 10.66
C ARG A 816 30.70 -69.65 9.82
N TYR A 817 30.54 -69.73 8.51
CA TYR A 817 31.24 -68.87 7.57
C TYR A 817 30.35 -68.43 6.43
N GLN A 818 30.61 -67.22 5.97
CA GLN A 818 30.01 -66.65 4.77
C GLN A 818 31.10 -65.93 3.97
N GLY A 819 31.15 -66.17 2.66
CA GLY A 819 32.12 -65.51 1.80
C GLY A 819 32.36 -66.22 0.48
N PHE A 820 33.14 -65.57 -0.39
CA PHE A 820 33.37 -66.05 -1.77
C PHE A 820 34.13 -67.37 -1.87
N TYR A 821 34.78 -67.80 -0.79
CA TYR A 821 35.37 -69.13 -0.72
C TYR A 821 34.31 -70.24 -0.86
N PHE A 822 33.12 -70.02 -0.30
CA PHE A 822 32.02 -70.99 -0.28
C PHE A 822 31.00 -70.73 -1.40
N SER A 823 30.50 -69.49 -1.48
CA SER A 823 29.46 -69.11 -2.43
C SER A 823 29.48 -67.60 -2.69
N ARG A 824 29.30 -67.23 -3.96
CA ARG A 824 29.00 -65.86 -4.35
C ARG A 824 27.49 -65.63 -4.28
N PRO A 825 27.02 -64.41 -3.95
CA PRO A 825 25.61 -64.07 -4.09
C PRO A 825 25.12 -64.40 -5.50
N ALA A 826 24.10 -65.24 -5.61
CA ALA A 826 23.57 -65.71 -6.89
C ALA A 826 22.04 -65.86 -6.83
N PRO A 827 21.33 -65.78 -7.97
CA PRO A 827 19.91 -66.09 -8.02
C PRO A 827 19.68 -67.57 -7.70
N VAL A 828 18.47 -67.92 -7.25
CA VAL A 828 18.14 -69.26 -6.74
C VAL A 828 18.51 -70.42 -7.68
N ASN A 829 18.43 -70.21 -9.00
CA ASN A 829 18.72 -71.20 -10.04
C ASN A 829 20.23 -71.44 -10.28
N GLU A 830 21.09 -70.59 -9.74
CA GLU A 830 22.55 -70.67 -9.88
C GLU A 830 23.25 -71.09 -8.58
N LEU A 831 22.49 -71.33 -7.51
CA LEU A 831 23.03 -71.77 -6.22
C LEU A 831 23.50 -73.23 -6.27
N PRO A 832 24.62 -73.57 -5.60
CA PRO A 832 25.11 -74.93 -5.49
C PRO A 832 24.37 -75.72 -4.37
N LEU A 833 23.04 -75.85 -4.47
CA LEU A 833 22.16 -76.49 -3.46
C LEU A 833 21.66 -77.88 -3.88
#